data_AF-A0A9W4P0U2-F1
#
_entry.id   AF-A0A9W4P0U2-F1
#
_cell.length_a   1.000
_cell.length_b   1.000
_cell.length_c   1.000
_cell.angle_alpha   90.00
_cell.angle_beta   90.00
_cell.angle_gamma   90.00
#
_symmetry.space_group_name_H-M   'P 1'
#
loop_
_entity.id
_entity.type
_entity.pdbx_description
1 polymer ?
#
loop_
_entity_poly.entity_id
_entity_poly.type
_entity_poly.pdbx_seq_one_letter_code
_entity_poly.pdbx_strand_id
1 'polypeptide(L)'
;MGSSIINIQRDIILNTIRNAGGHDWKVLVLDETSRKLVEGAVKEEEILNINVSNVEQLEDKRPFNADMDALYILSPESYVVDCLMADFEVGRYRKSFLVWTSFLDPQQRARIDRSSMARERIAEFHVMNINFYPRESRLITFRDPWSFPVLFHPGCNNLIRQHLEDLAQKVVSLCASLGEYPVIRYYRPRSPTHEAGVMCSHLARFIQNEMDQFAQFQRDFPPQTNRPRGVLLVVDRSMDLFAPLLHEFTYQAMVHDLLPVNDGDKVTYKTVVNEGSPNEEIKEMEIGEDDKIWVEYRHMHMKDLLGKLGEDFAKFRAANPQFADDNDKQNVNTIKDMLAGLTEFQEGKNAYTLHLNMAQECMKYFQARKLLEVSSIQQSFATGLDENYKKAKNLAAQLVQLLDDDSVVPPDRLRLLLLYIIYRGGLLGGDIRKLMAHANLPSKDGEVIANLELLGVRVEKPLKDEKPPVQPLFNRRAPPPESEELSLSRYELAVKQMLEEQIQGTLDPTSFPFTRPHTETDGALAAQEMLSQQASLRSAKPTWARTRSVDQPRQRLIVFMAGGATYGESRACYEVAASYNRDVYLATTHMLTPGLFLRQVGDLGMDRRRLNLPSERPKPTAPAHLFEREKPPSPAAPPPQKKPVSTAHLNPPAPPEALMAGMSVSSNGSGSNYSSGSGKPDKHAKPDKHQKKDKEKKEKKEKKYRFFK
;
A
#
# COMPACT_ATOMS: atom_id res chain seq x y z
N MET A 1 4.15 1.80 23.96
CA MET A 1 3.94 1.62 22.51
C MET A 1 3.03 2.74 22.03
N GLY A 2 3.34 3.38 20.91
CA GLY A 2 2.48 4.46 20.36
C GLY A 2 1.13 3.91 19.88
N SER A 3 0.14 4.78 19.66
CA SER A 3 -1.18 4.35 19.20
C SER A 3 -1.14 3.80 17.77
N SER A 4 -1.66 2.59 17.54
CA SER A 4 -1.78 2.00 16.19
C SER A 4 -2.99 2.56 15.46
N ILE A 5 -2.82 3.04 14.23
CA ILE A 5 -3.94 3.56 13.43
C ILE A 5 -4.96 2.47 13.05
N ILE A 6 -4.52 1.21 12.92
CA ILE A 6 -5.39 0.05 12.72
C ILE A 6 -6.34 -0.11 13.91
N ASN A 7 -5.80 -0.07 15.12
CA ASN A 7 -6.60 -0.20 16.34
C ASN A 7 -7.54 1.00 16.51
N ILE A 8 -7.09 2.21 16.20
CA ILE A 8 -7.93 3.41 16.26
C ILE A 8 -9.13 3.26 15.30
N GLN A 9 -8.90 2.86 14.05
CA GLN A 9 -9.99 2.68 13.09
C GLN A 9 -10.93 1.55 13.51
N ARG A 10 -10.40 0.41 13.97
CA ARG A 10 -11.18 -0.71 14.52
C ARG A 10 -12.06 -0.25 15.68
N ASP A 11 -11.51 0.50 16.63
CA ASP A 11 -12.24 1.00 17.79
C ASP A 11 -13.35 1.97 17.38
N ILE A 12 -13.10 2.86 16.40
CA ILE A 12 -14.13 3.77 15.86
C ILE A 12 -15.28 2.96 15.26
N ILE A 13 -15.00 1.98 14.39
CA ILE A 13 -16.01 1.14 13.75
C ILE A 13 -16.83 0.38 14.79
N LEU A 14 -16.17 -0.33 15.70
CA LEU A 14 -16.83 -1.13 16.73
C LEU A 14 -17.66 -0.26 17.69
N ASN A 15 -17.18 0.93 18.06
CA ASN A 15 -17.92 1.85 18.91
C ASN A 15 -19.16 2.41 18.19
N THR A 16 -19.06 2.73 16.89
CA THR A 16 -20.23 3.16 16.12
C THR A 16 -21.27 2.04 16.01
N ILE A 17 -20.85 0.80 15.74
CA ILE A 17 -21.76 -0.36 15.69
C ILE A 17 -22.41 -0.61 17.06
N ARG A 18 -21.65 -0.46 18.15
CA ARG A 18 -22.16 -0.65 19.52
C ARG A 18 -23.19 0.41 19.93
N ASN A 19 -22.96 1.66 19.57
CA ASN A 19 -23.79 2.78 20.01
C ASN A 19 -25.06 2.94 19.14
N ALA A 20 -25.00 2.55 17.87
CA ALA A 20 -26.15 2.62 16.97
C ALA A 20 -27.25 1.62 17.40
N GLY A 21 -28.48 2.10 17.55
CA GLY A 21 -29.64 1.28 17.91
C GLY A 21 -29.66 0.73 19.34
N GLY A 22 -28.74 1.16 20.21
CA GLY A 22 -28.72 0.75 21.61
C GLY A 22 -28.47 -0.77 21.78
N HIS A 23 -29.27 -1.41 22.64
CA HIS A 23 -29.13 -2.83 22.98
C HIS A 23 -29.95 -3.79 22.10
N ASP A 24 -30.73 -3.27 21.15
CA ASP A 24 -31.56 -4.08 20.29
C ASP A 24 -30.73 -4.74 19.17
N TRP A 25 -31.20 -5.90 18.70
CA TRP A 25 -30.62 -6.57 17.53
C TRP A 25 -30.89 -5.78 16.26
N LYS A 26 -29.87 -5.70 15.40
CA LYS A 26 -29.92 -4.97 14.14
C LYS A 26 -29.20 -5.69 13.01
N VAL A 27 -29.62 -5.42 11.78
CA VAL A 27 -28.92 -5.85 10.56
C VAL A 27 -27.86 -4.81 10.20
N LEU A 28 -26.62 -5.22 9.92
CA LEU A 28 -25.60 -4.31 9.40
C LEU A 28 -25.62 -4.35 7.86
N VAL A 29 -25.83 -3.22 7.22
CA VAL A 29 -25.85 -3.09 5.76
C VAL A 29 -24.67 -2.26 5.29
N LEU A 30 -23.86 -2.83 4.40
CA LEU A 30 -22.65 -2.23 3.84
C LEU A 30 -22.75 -2.17 2.30
N ASP A 31 -22.20 -1.13 1.69
CA ASP A 31 -21.90 -1.12 0.25
C ASP A 31 -20.52 -1.73 -0.03
N GLU A 32 -20.14 -1.90 -1.29
CA GLU A 32 -18.88 -2.59 -1.66
C GLU A 32 -17.65 -1.89 -1.05
N THR A 33 -17.65 -0.55 -1.03
CA THR A 33 -16.51 0.23 -0.56
C THR A 33 -16.45 0.25 0.96
N SER A 34 -17.58 0.48 1.65
CA SER A 34 -17.62 0.42 3.12
C SER A 34 -17.34 -0.97 3.66
N ARG A 35 -17.75 -2.04 2.95
CA ARG A 35 -17.38 -3.41 3.31
C ARG A 35 -15.87 -3.60 3.36
N LYS A 36 -15.16 -3.18 2.30
CA LYS A 36 -13.68 -3.26 2.25
C LYS A 36 -13.00 -2.47 3.37
N LEU A 37 -13.59 -1.33 3.78
CA LEU A 37 -13.10 -0.54 4.91
C LEU A 37 -13.32 -1.25 6.25
N VAL A 38 -14.52 -1.81 6.47
CA VAL A 38 -14.88 -2.49 7.72
C VAL A 38 -14.12 -3.81 7.88
N GLU A 39 -14.14 -4.67 6.86
CA GLU A 39 -13.46 -5.97 6.88
C GLU A 39 -11.93 -5.84 6.90
N GLY A 40 -11.40 -4.69 6.46
CA GLY A 40 -9.97 -4.38 6.54
C GLY A 40 -9.47 -4.08 7.96
N ALA A 41 -10.37 -3.73 8.89
CA ALA A 41 -10.02 -3.35 10.26
C ALA A 41 -10.62 -4.27 11.33
N VAL A 42 -11.75 -4.91 11.03
CA VAL A 42 -12.57 -5.66 11.99
C VAL A 42 -12.94 -7.03 11.43
N LYS A 43 -12.77 -8.08 12.24
CA LYS A 43 -13.24 -9.43 11.89
C LYS A 43 -14.76 -9.53 12.02
N GLU A 44 -15.40 -10.28 11.12
CA GLU A 44 -16.85 -10.47 11.13
C GLU A 44 -17.37 -11.03 12.47
N GLU A 45 -16.62 -11.96 13.08
CA GLU A 45 -16.95 -12.50 14.41
C GLU A 45 -17.10 -11.41 15.48
N GLU A 46 -16.27 -10.37 15.43
CA GLU A 46 -16.35 -9.26 16.39
C GLU A 46 -17.57 -8.38 16.15
N ILE A 47 -17.99 -8.25 14.89
CA ILE A 47 -19.19 -7.49 14.51
C ILE A 47 -20.44 -8.21 15.03
N LEU A 48 -20.55 -9.51 14.78
CA LEU A 48 -21.69 -10.34 15.20
C LEU A 48 -21.86 -10.37 16.73
N ASN A 49 -20.76 -10.23 17.48
CA ASN A 49 -20.77 -10.18 18.94
C ASN A 49 -21.30 -8.85 19.53
N ILE A 50 -21.73 -7.88 18.70
CA ILE A 50 -22.20 -6.56 19.17
C ILE A 50 -23.65 -6.30 18.70
N ASN A 51 -24.54 -7.25 19.01
CA ASN A 51 -25.97 -7.20 18.68
C ASN A 51 -26.26 -7.00 17.18
N VAL A 52 -25.40 -7.54 16.31
CA VAL A 52 -25.61 -7.58 14.86
C VAL A 52 -26.04 -8.98 14.47
N SER A 53 -27.22 -9.13 13.88
CA SER A 53 -27.76 -10.45 13.50
C SER A 53 -27.03 -11.04 12.29
N ASN A 54 -26.76 -10.19 11.30
CA ASN A 54 -26.12 -10.55 10.05
C ASN A 54 -25.59 -9.29 9.35
N VAL A 55 -24.61 -9.48 8.48
CA VAL A 55 -24.02 -8.44 7.62
C VAL A 55 -24.52 -8.65 6.20
N GLU A 56 -25.15 -7.63 5.62
CA GLU A 56 -25.73 -7.68 4.27
C GLU A 56 -25.07 -6.66 3.33
N GLN A 57 -25.07 -6.96 2.03
CA GLN A 57 -24.57 -6.08 0.98
C GLN A 57 -25.72 -5.24 0.40
N LEU A 58 -25.58 -3.92 0.36
CA LEU A 58 -26.63 -2.99 -0.06
C LEU A 58 -27.10 -3.26 -1.50
N GLU A 59 -26.16 -3.55 -2.39
CA GLU A 59 -26.37 -3.78 -3.82
C GLU A 59 -27.01 -5.12 -4.14
N ASP A 60 -27.06 -6.06 -3.19
CA ASP A 60 -27.61 -7.40 -3.39
C ASP A 60 -29.11 -7.50 -3.08
N LYS A 61 -29.76 -8.53 -3.63
CA LYS A 61 -31.13 -8.91 -3.26
C LYS A 61 -31.15 -9.39 -1.81
N ARG A 62 -31.77 -8.59 -0.94
CA ARG A 62 -31.92 -8.87 0.49
C ARG A 62 -33.36 -9.25 0.85
N PRO A 63 -33.59 -10.06 1.89
CA PRO A 63 -34.93 -10.37 2.37
C PRO A 63 -35.65 -9.12 2.91
N PHE A 64 -36.97 -9.16 2.93
CA PHE A 64 -37.80 -8.12 3.57
C PHE A 64 -37.93 -8.42 5.07
N ASN A 65 -37.48 -7.51 5.94
CA ASN A 65 -37.39 -7.70 7.38
C ASN A 65 -37.94 -6.48 8.17
N ALA A 66 -39.25 -6.22 8.07
CA ALA A 66 -39.87 -5.03 8.66
C ALA A 66 -39.91 -4.97 10.19
N ASP A 67 -39.56 -6.05 10.89
CA ASP A 67 -39.55 -6.11 12.36
C ASP A 67 -38.18 -5.74 12.96
N MET A 68 -37.11 -5.80 12.16
CA MET A 68 -35.74 -5.53 12.57
C MET A 68 -35.31 -4.10 12.21
N ASP A 69 -34.44 -3.52 13.02
CA ASP A 69 -33.76 -2.27 12.70
C ASP A 69 -32.49 -2.55 11.87
N ALA A 70 -32.04 -1.56 11.09
CA ALA A 70 -30.84 -1.67 10.27
C ALA A 70 -29.86 -0.54 10.56
N LEU A 71 -28.57 -0.88 10.68
CA LEU A 71 -27.46 0.05 10.66
C LEU A 71 -26.84 0.04 9.27
N TYR A 72 -26.87 1.17 8.60
CA TYR A 72 -26.24 1.39 7.31
C TYR A 72 -24.90 2.08 7.53
N ILE A 73 -23.78 1.43 7.19
CA ILE A 73 -22.48 2.10 7.09
C ILE A 73 -22.14 2.18 5.61
N LEU A 74 -22.19 3.37 5.03
CA LEU A 74 -22.19 3.56 3.58
C LEU A 74 -21.11 4.53 3.09
N SER A 75 -20.56 4.27 1.92
CA SER A 75 -19.68 5.19 1.19
C SER A 75 -20.50 6.31 0.53
N PRO A 76 -20.00 7.56 0.49
CA PRO A 76 -20.76 8.72 0.04
C PRO A 76 -20.87 8.82 -1.50
N GLU A 77 -21.17 7.71 -2.16
CA GLU A 77 -21.32 7.61 -3.61
C GLU A 77 -22.77 7.81 -4.05
N SER A 78 -22.97 8.45 -5.21
CA SER A 78 -24.32 8.75 -5.70
C SER A 78 -25.20 7.51 -5.91
N TYR A 79 -24.62 6.42 -6.41
CA TYR A 79 -25.36 5.18 -6.67
C TYR A 79 -25.70 4.44 -5.37
N VAL A 80 -24.90 4.61 -4.32
CA VAL A 80 -25.16 4.06 -2.98
C VAL A 80 -26.37 4.77 -2.37
N VAL A 81 -26.50 6.08 -2.57
CA VAL A 81 -27.71 6.83 -2.21
C VAL A 81 -28.93 6.31 -2.97
N ASP A 82 -28.80 6.00 -4.27
CA ASP A 82 -29.90 5.42 -5.04
C ASP A 82 -30.34 4.05 -4.49
N CYS A 83 -29.39 3.18 -4.11
CA CYS A 83 -29.69 1.88 -3.49
C CYS A 83 -30.37 2.05 -2.13
N LEU A 84 -29.90 2.99 -1.31
CA LEU A 84 -30.51 3.31 -0.01
C LEU A 84 -31.95 3.81 -0.16
N MET A 85 -32.19 4.67 -1.14
CA MET A 85 -33.54 5.19 -1.42
C MET A 85 -34.50 4.09 -1.88
N ALA A 86 -34.02 3.07 -2.59
CA ALA A 86 -34.83 1.90 -2.96
C ALA A 86 -35.29 1.10 -1.72
N ASP A 87 -34.41 0.90 -0.73
CA ASP A 87 -34.79 0.28 0.55
C ASP A 87 -35.85 1.09 1.30
N PHE A 88 -35.74 2.42 1.26
CA PHE A 88 -36.74 3.33 1.81
C PHE A 88 -38.01 3.41 0.96
N GLU A 89 -38.05 2.91 -0.26
CA GLU A 89 -39.31 2.84 -0.98
C GLU A 89 -40.13 1.64 -0.51
N VAL A 90 -39.48 0.48 -0.39
CA VAL A 90 -40.13 -0.77 0.03
C VAL A 90 -40.33 -0.88 1.53
N GLY A 91 -39.60 -0.10 2.34
CA GLY A 91 -39.65 -0.19 3.79
C GLY A 91 -39.07 -1.47 4.34
N ARG A 92 -37.89 -1.82 3.84
CA ARG A 92 -37.24 -3.11 4.11
C ARG A 92 -37.03 -3.41 5.59
N TYR A 93 -36.75 -2.37 6.38
CA TYR A 93 -36.50 -2.45 7.81
C TYR A 93 -37.36 -1.45 8.58
N ARG A 94 -37.50 -1.68 9.89
CA ARG A 94 -38.34 -0.89 10.79
C ARG A 94 -37.82 0.53 11.00
N LYS A 95 -36.56 0.66 11.42
CA LYS A 95 -35.81 1.92 11.56
C LYS A 95 -34.43 1.77 10.95
N SER A 96 -33.83 2.90 10.57
CA SER A 96 -32.52 2.96 9.93
C SER A 96 -31.59 3.93 10.65
N PHE A 97 -30.44 3.43 11.07
CA PHE A 97 -29.33 4.22 11.60
C PHE A 97 -28.33 4.43 10.46
N LEU A 98 -28.18 5.66 9.98
CA LEU A 98 -27.39 5.95 8.79
C LEU A 98 -26.03 6.55 9.17
N VAL A 99 -24.97 5.87 8.78
CA VAL A 99 -23.59 6.26 9.03
C VAL A 99 -22.84 6.33 7.71
N TRP A 100 -22.22 7.48 7.43
CA TRP A 100 -21.38 7.64 6.23
C TRP A 100 -19.90 7.49 6.58
N THR A 101 -19.12 6.83 5.71
CA THR A 101 -17.67 6.66 5.91
C THR A 101 -16.91 7.98 5.79
N SER A 102 -17.40 8.93 5.01
CA SER A 102 -16.95 10.34 4.96
C SER A 102 -18.12 11.27 4.60
N PHE A 103 -17.83 12.56 4.44
CA PHE A 103 -18.84 13.56 4.09
C PHE A 103 -19.60 13.21 2.82
N LEU A 104 -20.92 13.29 2.89
CA LEU A 104 -21.83 13.13 1.76
C LEU A 104 -21.97 14.46 1.01
N ASP A 105 -21.99 14.39 -0.32
CA ASP A 105 -22.27 15.56 -1.17
C ASP A 105 -23.54 16.30 -0.71
N PRO A 106 -23.52 17.64 -0.59
CA PRO A 106 -24.65 18.41 -0.12
C PRO A 106 -25.95 18.22 -0.93
N GLN A 107 -25.86 17.97 -2.24
CA GLN A 107 -27.03 17.72 -3.08
C GLN A 107 -27.66 16.36 -2.76
N GLN A 108 -26.83 15.33 -2.58
CA GLN A 108 -27.29 14.01 -2.14
C GLN A 108 -27.89 14.05 -0.73
N ARG A 109 -27.26 14.80 0.18
CA ARG A 109 -27.81 15.00 1.53
C ARG A 109 -29.18 15.68 1.47
N ALA A 110 -29.31 16.77 0.71
CA ALA A 110 -30.58 17.47 0.54
C ALA A 110 -31.67 16.57 -0.08
N ARG A 111 -31.30 15.64 -0.97
CA ARG A 111 -32.23 14.66 -1.55
C ARG A 111 -32.79 13.71 -0.49
N ILE A 112 -31.95 13.20 0.41
CA ILE A 112 -32.38 12.35 1.53
C ILE A 112 -33.28 13.14 2.48
N ASP A 113 -32.86 14.34 2.89
CA ASP A 113 -33.60 15.16 3.86
C ASP A 113 -34.99 15.60 3.35
N ARG A 114 -35.16 15.79 2.04
CA ARG A 114 -36.46 16.16 1.42
C ARG A 114 -37.43 14.99 1.30
N SER A 115 -36.94 13.76 1.34
CA SER A 115 -37.76 12.56 1.17
C SER A 115 -38.59 12.26 2.43
N SER A 116 -39.93 12.18 2.30
CA SER A 116 -40.80 11.82 3.43
C SER A 116 -40.54 10.41 3.93
N MET A 117 -40.41 9.44 3.02
CA MET A 117 -40.11 8.04 3.33
C MET A 117 -38.77 7.87 4.08
N ALA A 118 -37.77 8.67 3.74
CA ALA A 118 -36.47 8.62 4.41
C ALA A 118 -36.57 9.23 5.83
N ARG A 119 -37.22 10.40 5.96
CA ARG A 119 -37.42 11.05 7.27
C ARG A 119 -38.22 10.22 8.26
N GLU A 120 -39.18 9.43 7.78
CA GLU A 120 -39.98 8.54 8.63
C GLU A 120 -39.17 7.34 9.16
N ARG A 121 -38.14 6.89 8.43
CA ARG A 121 -37.37 5.69 8.79
C ARG A 121 -35.99 5.96 9.37
N ILE A 122 -35.35 7.08 9.04
CA ILE A 122 -34.04 7.45 9.57
C ILE A 122 -34.19 7.87 11.03
N ALA A 123 -33.66 7.05 11.94
CA ALA A 123 -33.64 7.35 13.36
C ALA A 123 -32.41 8.19 13.75
N GLU A 124 -31.27 7.95 13.09
CA GLU A 124 -30.01 8.63 13.38
C GLU A 124 -29.20 8.84 12.10
N PHE A 125 -28.43 9.94 12.06
CA PHE A 125 -27.51 10.26 10.98
C PHE A 125 -26.14 10.63 11.58
N HIS A 126 -25.07 9.95 11.15
CA HIS A 126 -23.71 10.21 11.62
C HIS A 126 -22.65 10.10 10.49
N VAL A 127 -21.48 10.71 10.68
CA VAL A 127 -20.33 10.61 9.77
C VAL A 127 -19.13 10.12 10.55
N MET A 128 -18.59 8.96 10.18
CA MET A 128 -17.53 8.28 10.92
C MET A 128 -16.12 8.81 10.59
N ASN A 129 -15.93 9.38 9.38
CA ASN A 129 -14.66 9.90 8.90
C ASN A 129 -13.52 8.87 8.94
N ILE A 130 -13.72 7.72 8.29
CA ILE A 130 -12.75 6.62 8.18
C ILE A 130 -12.37 6.28 6.72
N ASN A 131 -12.44 7.25 5.81
CA ASN A 131 -12.19 7.04 4.38
C ASN A 131 -10.68 6.97 4.06
N PHE A 132 -10.01 5.97 4.65
CA PHE A 132 -8.61 5.64 4.45
C PHE A 132 -8.35 4.19 4.82
N TYR A 133 -7.26 3.60 4.33
CA TYR A 133 -6.90 2.21 4.60
C TYR A 133 -5.60 2.14 5.40
N PRO A 134 -5.65 1.80 6.70
CA PRO A 134 -4.48 1.39 7.46
C PRO A 134 -3.81 0.20 6.78
N ARG A 135 -2.54 0.36 6.41
CA ARG A 135 -1.71 -0.71 5.87
C ARG A 135 -0.82 -1.32 6.94
N GLU A 136 -0.38 -0.48 7.87
CA GLU A 136 0.41 -0.88 9.03
C GLU A 136 0.01 -0.02 10.23
N SER A 137 0.51 -0.34 11.42
CA SER A 137 0.25 0.45 12.64
C SER A 137 0.56 1.95 12.52
N ARG A 138 1.46 2.37 11.61
CA ARG A 138 1.79 3.78 11.33
C ARG A 138 1.77 4.15 9.84
N LEU A 139 1.30 3.26 8.96
CA LEU A 139 1.22 3.50 7.52
C LEU A 139 -0.23 3.48 7.06
N ILE A 140 -0.64 4.52 6.35
CA ILE A 140 -1.97 4.69 5.78
C ILE A 140 -1.84 4.87 4.26
N THR A 141 -2.71 4.19 3.52
CA THR A 141 -2.83 4.32 2.06
C THR A 141 -4.25 4.69 1.68
N PHE A 142 -4.41 5.44 0.58
CA PHE A 142 -5.73 5.70 -0.02
C PHE A 142 -6.06 4.73 -1.16
N ARG A 143 -5.18 3.76 -1.44
CA ARG A 143 -5.30 2.75 -2.52
C ARG A 143 -5.59 3.37 -3.89
N ASP A 144 -4.96 4.51 -4.16
CA ASP A 144 -5.17 5.29 -5.38
C ASP A 144 -3.87 5.47 -6.19
N PRO A 145 -3.50 4.47 -7.00
CA PRO A 145 -2.36 4.56 -7.91
C PRO A 145 -2.58 5.52 -9.08
N TRP A 146 -3.82 5.89 -9.39
CA TRP A 146 -4.13 6.87 -10.45
C TRP A 146 -3.91 8.30 -9.99
N SER A 147 -3.80 8.55 -8.69
CA SER A 147 -3.41 9.85 -8.19
C SER A 147 -2.09 10.34 -8.77
N PHE A 148 -1.10 9.47 -9.05
CA PHE A 148 0.17 9.93 -9.61
C PHE A 148 -0.02 10.57 -11.00
N PRO A 149 -0.58 9.88 -12.01
CA PRO A 149 -0.82 10.50 -13.31
C PRO A 149 -1.80 11.68 -13.21
N VAL A 150 -2.84 11.64 -12.36
CA VAL A 150 -3.74 12.81 -12.22
C VAL A 150 -2.99 14.06 -11.76
N LEU A 151 -2.01 13.91 -10.86
CA LEU A 151 -1.26 15.03 -10.28
C LEU A 151 -0.12 15.55 -11.16
N PHE A 152 0.53 14.69 -11.95
CA PHE A 152 1.75 15.04 -12.69
C PHE A 152 1.63 15.01 -14.21
N HIS A 153 0.56 14.44 -14.77
CA HIS A 153 0.38 14.36 -16.23
C HIS A 153 -0.22 15.67 -16.77
N PRO A 154 0.37 16.31 -17.80
CA PRO A 154 -0.07 17.62 -18.30
C PRO A 154 -1.50 17.63 -18.86
N GLY A 155 -1.95 16.52 -19.43
CA GLY A 155 -3.32 16.33 -19.89
C GLY A 155 -4.40 16.21 -18.81
N CYS A 156 -4.03 16.16 -17.51
CA CYS A 156 -4.98 15.97 -16.40
C CYS A 156 -5.38 17.26 -15.69
N ASN A 157 -4.97 18.43 -16.19
CA ASN A 157 -5.18 19.72 -15.51
C ASN A 157 -6.64 20.01 -15.10
N ASN A 158 -7.61 19.55 -15.89
CA ASN A 158 -9.04 19.72 -15.59
C ASN A 158 -9.55 18.82 -14.45
N LEU A 159 -8.80 17.78 -14.06
CA LEU A 159 -9.15 16.83 -13.00
C LEU A 159 -8.49 17.18 -11.66
N ILE A 160 -7.37 17.92 -11.69
CA ILE A 160 -6.54 18.19 -10.50
C ILE A 160 -7.35 18.80 -9.37
N ARG A 161 -8.18 19.82 -9.63
CA ARG A 161 -8.91 20.52 -8.56
C ARG A 161 -9.79 19.56 -7.75
N GLN A 162 -10.66 18.82 -8.43
CA GLN A 162 -11.55 17.86 -7.78
C GLN A 162 -10.74 16.79 -7.05
N HIS A 163 -9.66 16.30 -7.67
CA HIS A 163 -8.77 15.32 -7.05
C HIS A 163 -8.13 15.83 -5.75
N LEU A 164 -7.71 17.11 -5.70
CA LEU A 164 -7.17 17.71 -4.47
C LEU A 164 -8.22 17.89 -3.38
N GLU A 165 -9.47 18.20 -3.75
CA GLU A 165 -10.62 18.27 -2.83
C GLU A 165 -10.88 16.86 -2.23
N ASP A 166 -10.89 15.81 -3.06
CA ASP A 166 -11.07 14.42 -2.62
C ASP A 166 -9.94 13.96 -1.68
N LEU A 167 -8.68 14.27 -2.04
CA LEU A 167 -7.53 13.97 -1.18
C LEU A 167 -7.60 14.73 0.14
N ALA A 168 -8.03 15.99 0.13
CA ALA A 168 -8.18 16.77 1.35
C ALA A 168 -9.19 16.14 2.32
N GLN A 169 -10.35 15.69 1.82
CA GLN A 169 -11.35 15.00 2.64
C GLN A 169 -10.79 13.73 3.30
N LYS A 170 -10.03 12.91 2.55
CA LYS A 170 -9.39 11.70 3.10
C LYS A 170 -8.34 12.02 4.17
N VAL A 171 -7.54 13.08 3.98
CA VAL A 171 -6.55 13.53 4.98
C VAL A 171 -7.23 14.11 6.23
N VAL A 172 -8.31 14.87 6.07
CA VAL A 172 -9.12 15.37 7.20
C VAL A 172 -9.76 14.20 7.96
N SER A 173 -10.23 13.17 7.25
CA SER A 173 -10.76 11.96 7.86
C SER A 173 -9.73 11.24 8.74
N LEU A 174 -8.47 11.15 8.29
CA LEU A 174 -7.37 10.64 9.12
C LEU A 174 -7.14 11.50 10.37
N CYS A 175 -7.07 12.83 10.21
CA CYS A 175 -6.86 13.75 11.32
C CYS A 175 -8.00 13.69 12.34
N ALA A 176 -9.25 13.62 11.87
CA ALA A 176 -10.45 13.45 12.70
C ALA A 176 -10.42 12.13 13.48
N SER A 177 -10.08 11.01 12.82
CA SER A 177 -9.92 9.70 13.47
C SER A 177 -8.82 9.70 14.54
N LEU A 178 -7.75 10.46 14.33
CA LEU A 178 -6.70 10.65 15.34
C LEU A 178 -7.13 11.61 16.47
N GLY A 179 -8.20 12.39 16.29
CA GLY A 179 -8.59 13.45 17.23
C GLY A 179 -7.63 14.64 17.20
N GLU A 180 -7.07 14.97 16.04
CA GLU A 180 -6.05 16.03 15.88
C GLU A 180 -6.56 17.17 14.99
N TYR A 181 -6.42 18.40 15.47
CA TYR A 181 -6.50 19.63 14.66
C TYR A 181 -5.07 20.18 14.46
N PRO A 182 -4.28 19.60 13.52
CA PRO A 182 -2.85 19.83 13.48
C PRO A 182 -2.47 21.22 12.96
N VAL A 183 -1.23 21.64 13.23
CA VAL A 183 -0.58 22.73 12.49
C VAL A 183 -0.16 22.19 11.12
N ILE A 184 -0.61 22.83 10.04
CA ILE A 184 -0.36 22.35 8.67
C ILE A 184 0.83 23.11 8.07
N ARG A 185 1.83 22.35 7.63
CA ARG A 185 2.99 22.80 6.83
C ARG A 185 3.03 22.05 5.51
N TYR A 186 3.64 22.63 4.49
CA TYR A 186 3.72 21.99 3.18
C TYR A 186 5.03 22.26 2.48
N TYR A 187 5.48 21.31 1.67
CA TYR A 187 6.67 21.46 0.84
C TYR A 187 6.44 22.53 -0.25
N ARG A 188 7.40 23.45 -0.36
CA ARG A 188 7.48 24.45 -1.41
C ARG A 188 8.90 24.41 -2.00
N PRO A 189 9.06 23.93 -3.25
CA PRO A 189 10.34 23.99 -3.94
C PRO A 189 10.85 25.45 -4.01
N ARG A 190 12.15 25.65 -3.74
CA ARG A 190 12.79 27.00 -3.81
C ARG A 190 12.80 27.57 -5.22
N SER A 191 12.84 26.71 -6.23
CA SER A 191 12.85 27.07 -7.64
C SER A 191 12.07 26.02 -8.43
N PRO A 192 10.73 26.14 -8.49
CA PRO A 192 9.89 25.16 -9.19
C PRO A 192 10.19 25.18 -10.69
N THR A 193 10.41 24.00 -11.26
CA THR A 193 10.75 23.77 -12.67
C THR A 193 9.65 23.02 -13.43
N HIS A 194 8.57 22.64 -12.74
CA HIS A 194 7.43 21.90 -13.28
C HIS A 194 6.11 22.46 -12.72
N GLU A 195 4.99 22.25 -13.42
CA GLU A 195 3.68 22.80 -13.06
C GLU A 195 3.20 22.34 -11.68
N ALA A 196 3.49 21.10 -11.31
CA ALA A 196 3.09 20.55 -10.00
C ALA A 196 3.86 21.16 -8.81
N GLY A 197 4.85 22.03 -9.01
CA GLY A 197 5.62 22.64 -7.93
C GLY A 197 4.80 23.52 -6.96
N VAL A 198 3.57 23.91 -7.32
CA VAL A 198 2.63 24.63 -6.44
C VAL A 198 1.58 23.72 -5.80
N MET A 199 1.53 22.44 -6.18
CA MET A 199 0.47 21.48 -5.79
C MET A 199 0.35 21.33 -4.28
N CYS A 200 1.46 21.12 -3.57
CA CYS A 200 1.47 20.99 -2.11
C CYS A 200 0.84 22.21 -1.41
N SER A 201 1.04 23.43 -1.96
CA SER A 201 0.42 24.64 -1.41
C SER A 201 -1.09 24.65 -1.59
N HIS A 202 -1.60 24.21 -2.75
CA HIS A 202 -3.04 24.13 -2.99
C HIS A 202 -3.68 23.06 -2.13
N LEU A 203 -3.08 21.87 -2.08
CA LEU A 203 -3.58 20.76 -1.28
C LEU A 203 -3.62 21.09 0.21
N ALA A 204 -2.56 21.70 0.75
CA ALA A 204 -2.53 22.11 2.15
C ALA A 204 -3.62 23.14 2.50
N ARG A 205 -3.97 24.04 1.55
CA ARG A 205 -5.09 24.98 1.72
C ARG A 205 -6.45 24.28 1.68
N PHE A 206 -6.65 23.33 0.76
CA PHE A 206 -7.87 22.51 0.76
C PHE A 206 -8.02 21.74 2.07
N ILE A 207 -6.96 21.08 2.54
CA ILE A 207 -6.97 20.39 3.84
C ILE A 207 -7.29 21.35 4.98
N GLN A 208 -6.68 22.54 5.00
CA GLN A 208 -6.96 23.54 6.04
C GLN A 208 -8.44 23.94 6.04
N ASN A 209 -9.00 24.28 4.88
CA ASN A 209 -10.40 24.71 4.76
C ASN A 209 -11.38 23.60 5.16
N GLU A 210 -11.12 22.35 4.75
CA GLU A 210 -11.94 21.20 5.12
C GLU A 210 -11.85 20.91 6.62
N MET A 211 -10.65 21.01 7.20
CA MET A 211 -10.42 20.85 8.64
C MET A 211 -11.13 21.94 9.47
N ASP A 212 -11.16 23.18 8.97
CA ASP A 212 -11.85 24.29 9.61
C ASP A 212 -13.36 24.08 9.60
N GLN A 213 -13.91 23.68 8.46
CA GLN A 213 -15.33 23.33 8.34
C GLN A 213 -15.67 22.18 9.29
N PHE A 214 -14.86 21.12 9.30
CA PHE A 214 -15.04 19.98 10.20
C PHE A 214 -15.12 20.42 11.68
N ALA A 215 -14.15 21.23 12.13
CA ALA A 215 -14.10 21.72 13.51
C ALA A 215 -15.27 22.66 13.87
N GLN A 216 -15.81 23.41 12.91
CA GLN A 216 -17.00 24.26 13.14
C GLN A 216 -18.27 23.45 13.35
N PHE A 217 -18.44 22.34 12.61
CA PHE A 217 -19.62 21.48 12.72
C PHE A 217 -19.54 20.50 13.89
N GLN A 218 -18.34 20.03 14.25
CA GLN A 218 -18.14 19.09 15.35
C GLN A 218 -17.76 19.81 16.65
N ARG A 219 -18.76 20.15 17.48
CA ARG A 219 -18.58 20.97 18.71
C ARG A 219 -17.54 20.43 19.69
N ASP A 220 -17.39 19.11 19.77
CA ASP A 220 -16.47 18.44 20.70
C ASP A 220 -15.08 18.17 20.10
N PHE A 221 -14.77 18.79 18.96
CA PHE A 221 -13.50 18.64 18.27
C PHE A 221 -12.65 19.93 18.31
N PRO A 222 -11.32 19.83 18.50
CA PRO A 222 -10.58 18.63 18.86
C PRO A 222 -10.89 18.17 20.30
N PRO A 223 -10.78 16.86 20.59
CA PRO A 223 -10.96 16.36 21.95
C PRO A 223 -9.94 16.99 22.89
N GLN A 224 -10.37 17.32 24.12
CA GLN A 224 -9.47 17.85 25.14
C GLN A 224 -8.37 16.83 25.46
N THR A 225 -7.11 17.26 25.32
CA THR A 225 -5.95 16.40 25.47
C THR A 225 -4.78 17.17 26.06
N ASN A 226 -3.98 16.48 26.87
CA ASN A 226 -2.71 17.01 27.37
C ASN A 226 -1.57 16.83 26.35
N ARG A 227 -1.84 16.24 25.18
CA ARG A 227 -0.85 16.08 24.09
C ARG A 227 -0.50 17.46 23.52
N PRO A 228 0.77 17.73 23.22
CA PRO A 228 1.13 18.86 22.38
C PRO A 228 0.43 18.75 21.03
N ARG A 229 0.00 19.89 20.49
CA ARG A 229 -0.74 19.95 19.22
C ARG A 229 0.03 19.24 18.10
N GLY A 230 -0.66 18.39 17.34
CA GLY A 230 -0.06 17.67 16.23
C GLY A 230 0.40 18.57 15.08
N VAL A 231 1.25 18.02 14.20
CA VAL A 231 1.71 18.70 12.98
C VAL A 231 1.43 17.81 11.77
N LEU A 232 0.89 18.40 10.70
CA LEU A 232 0.69 17.77 9.40
C LEU A 232 1.67 18.36 8.38
N LEU A 233 2.48 17.52 7.77
CA LEU A 233 3.43 17.86 6.71
C LEU A 233 2.92 17.32 5.37
N VAL A 234 2.55 18.22 4.46
CA VAL A 234 2.08 17.89 3.11
C VAL A 234 3.25 17.96 2.13
N VAL A 235 3.59 16.83 1.50
CA VAL A 235 4.72 16.70 0.58
C VAL A 235 4.31 15.95 -0.69
N ASP A 236 5.14 15.99 -1.73
CA ASP A 236 4.94 15.24 -2.97
C ASP A 236 6.24 14.59 -3.47
N ARG A 237 6.18 13.86 -4.59
CA ARG A 237 7.34 13.14 -5.16
C ARG A 237 8.49 14.04 -5.62
N SER A 238 8.26 15.29 -5.97
CA SER A 238 9.33 16.23 -6.33
C SER A 238 10.25 16.60 -5.15
N MET A 239 9.87 16.27 -3.91
CA MET A 239 10.72 16.49 -2.73
C MET A 239 11.94 15.56 -2.71
N ASP A 240 11.78 14.30 -3.15
CA ASP A 240 12.84 13.29 -3.16
C ASP A 240 12.59 12.26 -4.27
N LEU A 241 13.37 12.37 -5.34
CA LEU A 241 13.33 11.45 -6.47
C LEU A 241 14.42 10.37 -6.41
N PHE A 242 15.31 10.43 -5.42
CA PHE A 242 16.28 9.36 -5.17
C PHE A 242 15.59 8.19 -4.48
N ALA A 243 14.78 8.46 -3.46
CA ALA A 243 14.09 7.43 -2.67
C ALA A 243 13.38 6.35 -3.51
N PRO A 244 12.53 6.66 -4.50
CA PRO A 244 11.86 5.63 -5.31
C PRO A 244 12.76 4.91 -6.32
N LEU A 245 13.99 5.38 -6.56
CA LEU A 245 14.93 4.80 -7.53
C LEU A 245 16.01 3.93 -6.89
N LEU A 246 16.34 4.14 -5.62
CA LEU A 246 17.39 3.41 -4.91
C LEU A 246 16.97 1.98 -4.60
N HIS A 247 17.91 1.04 -4.67
CA HIS A 247 17.74 -0.26 -4.04
C HIS A 247 17.88 -0.11 -2.53
N GLU A 248 16.94 -0.70 -1.82
CA GLU A 248 16.88 -0.65 -0.37
C GLU A 248 16.94 -2.06 0.20
N PHE A 249 17.79 -2.26 1.22
CA PHE A 249 18.12 -3.59 1.73
C PHE A 249 17.56 -3.87 3.12
N THR A 250 16.55 -3.10 3.55
CA THR A 250 15.68 -3.53 4.66
C THR A 250 14.62 -4.48 4.17
N TYR A 251 14.24 -5.43 5.02
CA TYR A 251 13.50 -6.63 4.62
C TYR A 251 12.28 -6.34 3.75
N GLN A 252 11.36 -5.50 4.23
CA GLN A 252 10.13 -5.17 3.51
C GLN A 252 10.39 -4.47 2.17
N ALA A 253 11.25 -3.44 2.17
CA ALA A 253 11.55 -2.70 0.95
C ALA A 253 12.19 -3.62 -0.12
N MET A 254 13.09 -4.51 0.31
CA MET A 254 13.76 -5.46 -0.57
C MET A 254 12.80 -6.55 -1.12
N VAL A 255 11.87 -7.02 -0.30
CA VAL A 255 10.81 -7.96 -0.72
C VAL A 255 9.95 -7.35 -1.81
N HIS A 256 9.47 -6.11 -1.61
CA HIS A 256 8.62 -5.43 -2.59
C HIS A 256 9.37 -4.98 -3.86
N ASP A 257 10.69 -4.76 -3.80
CA ASP A 257 11.51 -4.41 -4.99
C ASP A 257 11.87 -5.66 -5.82
N LEU A 258 12.25 -6.76 -5.16
CA LEU A 258 12.87 -7.91 -5.85
C LEU A 258 11.92 -9.07 -6.14
N LEU A 259 10.90 -9.27 -5.32
CA LEU A 259 9.99 -10.42 -5.41
C LEU A 259 8.68 -10.03 -6.10
N PRO A 260 8.02 -10.98 -6.79
CA PRO A 260 6.72 -10.77 -7.42
C PRO A 260 5.58 -10.80 -6.38
N VAL A 261 5.60 -9.85 -5.44
CA VAL A 261 4.55 -9.68 -4.44
C VAL A 261 3.31 -9.07 -5.08
N ASN A 262 2.14 -9.64 -4.79
CA ASN A 262 0.87 -9.03 -5.15
C ASN A 262 0.50 -7.99 -4.10
N ASP A 263 0.59 -6.71 -4.45
CA ASP A 263 0.31 -5.58 -3.58
C ASP A 263 -1.04 -4.94 -3.94
N GLY A 264 -2.13 -5.61 -3.55
CA GLY A 264 -3.51 -5.15 -3.75
C GLY A 264 -4.17 -4.72 -2.44
N ASP A 265 -5.44 -5.08 -2.29
CA ASP A 265 -6.17 -4.90 -1.02
C ASP A 265 -5.49 -5.65 0.14
N LYS A 266 -4.96 -6.83 -0.17
CA LYS A 266 -4.11 -7.65 0.70
C LYS A 266 -2.76 -7.85 0.02
N VAL A 267 -1.71 -8.00 0.82
CA VAL A 267 -0.38 -8.36 0.32
C VAL A 267 -0.26 -9.85 0.31
N THR A 268 -0.04 -10.44 -0.86
CA THR A 268 0.16 -11.88 -0.97
C THR A 268 1.44 -12.23 -1.70
N TYR A 269 2.03 -13.36 -1.31
CA TYR A 269 3.19 -13.93 -1.97
C TYR A 269 3.03 -15.43 -2.10
N LYS A 270 3.40 -15.96 -3.29
CA LYS A 270 3.33 -17.38 -3.60
C LYS A 270 4.66 -18.02 -3.24
N THR A 271 4.63 -18.95 -2.30
CA THR A 271 5.80 -19.66 -1.80
C THR A 271 5.58 -21.17 -1.85
N VAL A 272 6.66 -21.93 -2.00
CA VAL A 272 6.63 -23.39 -1.84
C VAL A 272 6.64 -23.73 -0.34
N VAL A 273 5.74 -24.61 0.07
CA VAL A 273 5.65 -25.15 1.43
C VAL A 273 5.95 -26.65 1.36
N ASN A 274 6.61 -27.18 2.40
CA ASN A 274 7.06 -28.57 2.48
C ASN A 274 7.95 -29.01 1.28
N GLU A 275 8.81 -28.10 0.82
CA GLU A 275 9.78 -28.33 -0.25
C GLU A 275 10.57 -29.63 -0.02
N GLY A 276 10.62 -30.50 -1.03
CA GLY A 276 11.35 -31.79 -0.94
C GLY A 276 10.63 -32.91 -0.18
N SER A 277 9.37 -32.69 0.24
CA SER A 277 8.51 -33.73 0.84
C SER A 277 7.44 -34.24 -0.15
N PRO A 278 6.78 -35.38 0.11
CA PRO A 278 5.65 -35.85 -0.71
C PRO A 278 4.46 -34.88 -0.79
N ASN A 279 4.36 -33.93 0.15
CA ASN A 279 3.28 -32.95 0.27
C ASN A 279 3.74 -31.54 -0.13
N GLU A 280 4.71 -31.43 -1.05
CA GLU A 280 5.14 -30.15 -1.61
C GLU A 280 3.97 -29.44 -2.30
N GLU A 281 3.70 -28.20 -1.90
CA GLU A 281 2.62 -27.39 -2.46
C GLU A 281 3.05 -25.93 -2.65
N ILE A 282 2.53 -25.28 -3.70
CA ILE A 282 2.65 -23.83 -3.86
C ILE A 282 1.45 -23.19 -3.17
N LYS A 283 1.73 -22.39 -2.15
CA LYS A 283 0.72 -21.72 -1.34
C LYS A 283 0.83 -20.21 -1.51
N GLU A 284 -0.31 -19.57 -1.74
CA GLU A 284 -0.43 -18.12 -1.67
C GLU A 284 -0.69 -17.71 -0.22
N MET A 285 0.22 -16.93 0.35
CA MET A 285 0.18 -16.54 1.75
C MET A 285 0.05 -15.02 1.89
N GLU A 286 -0.78 -14.59 2.82
CA GLU A 286 -0.98 -13.18 3.16
C GLU A 286 0.13 -12.68 4.09
N ILE A 287 0.64 -11.48 3.81
CA ILE A 287 1.66 -10.78 4.61
C ILE A 287 0.98 -9.54 5.20
N GLY A 288 1.00 -9.40 6.52
CA GLY A 288 0.26 -8.32 7.17
C GLY A 288 0.62 -8.13 8.64
N GLU A 289 -0.22 -7.40 9.35
CA GLU A 289 0.00 -7.05 10.76
C GLU A 289 -0.37 -8.18 11.73
N ASP A 290 -1.11 -9.19 11.27
CA ASP A 290 -1.36 -10.42 12.02
C ASP A 290 -0.12 -11.35 12.05
N ASP A 291 0.84 -11.14 11.14
CA ASP A 291 2.10 -11.88 11.09
C ASP A 291 3.16 -11.21 11.98
N LYS A 292 3.42 -11.83 13.14
CA LYS A 292 4.38 -11.32 14.13
C LYS A 292 5.81 -11.27 13.61
N ILE A 293 6.20 -12.23 12.76
CA ILE A 293 7.56 -12.28 12.19
C ILE A 293 7.72 -11.11 11.23
N TRP A 294 6.72 -10.86 10.37
CA TRP A 294 6.73 -9.69 9.49
C TRP A 294 6.84 -8.38 10.27
N VAL A 295 5.98 -8.16 11.26
CA VAL A 295 5.96 -6.92 12.06
C VAL A 295 7.28 -6.67 12.78
N GLU A 296 7.88 -7.71 13.34
CA GLU A 296 9.17 -7.62 14.06
C GLU A 296 10.33 -7.31 13.11
N TYR A 297 10.36 -7.94 11.94
CA TYR A 297 11.55 -7.95 11.08
C TYR A 297 11.50 -7.04 9.85
N ARG A 298 10.33 -6.52 9.45
CA ARG A 298 10.16 -5.75 8.19
C ARG A 298 11.13 -4.58 8.00
N HIS A 299 11.54 -3.94 9.09
CA HIS A 299 12.42 -2.78 9.07
C HIS A 299 13.90 -3.13 9.33
N MET A 300 14.20 -4.40 9.59
CA MET A 300 15.57 -4.89 9.81
C MET A 300 16.33 -4.95 8.49
N HIS A 301 17.63 -4.69 8.54
CA HIS A 301 18.52 -4.86 7.41
C HIS A 301 18.70 -6.36 7.07
N MET A 302 18.73 -6.70 5.78
CA MET A 302 18.79 -8.09 5.30
C MET A 302 20.06 -8.84 5.77
N LYS A 303 21.13 -8.11 6.09
CA LYS A 303 22.36 -8.66 6.71
C LYS A 303 22.07 -9.43 7.98
N ASP A 304 21.22 -8.87 8.83
CA ASP A 304 21.01 -9.34 10.19
C ASP A 304 19.80 -10.29 10.27
N LEU A 305 18.87 -10.16 9.30
CA LEU A 305 17.62 -10.90 9.25
C LEU A 305 17.82 -12.42 9.34
N LEU A 306 18.64 -13.01 8.47
CA LEU A 306 18.81 -14.47 8.43
C LEU A 306 19.44 -15.01 9.71
N GLY A 307 20.36 -14.26 10.31
CA GLY A 307 20.94 -14.60 11.62
C GLY A 307 19.90 -14.55 12.72
N LYS A 308 19.09 -13.48 12.76
CA LYS A 308 18.04 -13.31 13.77
C LYS A 308 16.90 -14.33 13.65
N LEU A 309 16.45 -14.64 12.44
CA LEU A 309 15.49 -15.71 12.21
C LEU A 309 16.03 -17.07 12.69
N GLY A 310 17.33 -17.34 12.49
CA GLY A 310 17.99 -18.53 13.02
C GLY A 310 18.03 -18.57 14.55
N GLU A 311 18.42 -17.46 15.19
CA GLU A 311 18.45 -17.32 16.65
C GLU A 311 17.05 -17.52 17.27
N ASP A 312 16.03 -16.91 16.69
CA ASP A 312 14.66 -17.00 17.21
C ASP A 312 14.04 -18.38 16.99
N PHE A 313 14.35 -19.03 15.87
CA PHE A 313 13.98 -20.42 15.69
C PHE A 313 14.65 -21.33 16.73
N ALA A 314 15.91 -21.08 17.08
CA ALA A 314 16.59 -21.82 18.13
C ALA A 314 15.92 -21.62 19.51
N LYS A 315 15.48 -20.38 19.83
CA LYS A 315 14.71 -20.09 21.04
C LYS A 315 13.35 -20.80 21.02
N PHE A 316 12.66 -20.79 19.89
CA PHE A 316 11.39 -21.51 19.72
C PHE A 316 11.58 -23.02 19.96
N ARG A 317 12.64 -23.62 19.41
CA ARG A 317 12.98 -25.03 19.64
C ARG A 317 13.28 -25.31 21.12
N ALA A 318 14.06 -24.46 21.79
CA ALA A 318 14.36 -24.61 23.21
C ALA A 318 13.10 -24.49 24.09
N ALA A 319 12.13 -23.66 23.70
CA ALA A 319 10.85 -23.50 24.40
C ALA A 319 9.85 -24.64 24.13
N ASN A 320 10.08 -25.48 23.13
CA ASN A 320 9.21 -26.59 22.75
C ASN A 320 9.99 -27.92 22.70
N PRO A 321 10.24 -28.56 23.86
CA PRO A 321 11.09 -29.75 23.98
C PRO A 321 10.64 -30.96 23.13
N GLN A 322 9.36 -31.00 22.76
CA GLN A 322 8.78 -31.98 21.83
C GLN A 322 9.39 -31.94 20.41
N PHE A 323 10.17 -30.90 20.10
CA PHE A 323 10.87 -30.71 18.82
C PHE A 323 12.40 -30.65 18.97
N ALA A 324 12.93 -31.03 20.14
CA ALA A 324 14.36 -31.11 20.39
C ALA A 324 14.90 -32.46 19.87
N ASP A 325 15.57 -32.43 18.71
CA ASP A 325 16.38 -33.56 18.22
C ASP A 325 17.87 -33.17 18.29
N ASP A 326 18.76 -34.14 18.52
CA ASP A 326 20.20 -33.99 18.88
C ASP A 326 21.10 -33.31 17.82
N ASN A 327 20.54 -32.75 16.74
CA ASN A 327 21.31 -32.14 15.66
C ASN A 327 21.61 -30.65 15.96
N ASP A 328 22.83 -30.41 16.42
CA ASP A 328 23.33 -29.11 16.88
C ASP A 328 23.76 -28.15 15.76
N LYS A 329 23.58 -28.53 14.48
CA LYS A 329 23.99 -27.68 13.34
C LYS A 329 22.90 -26.69 12.96
N GLN A 330 23.11 -25.44 13.35
CA GLN A 330 22.26 -24.30 13.00
C GLN A 330 22.56 -23.83 11.58
N ASN A 331 21.73 -24.20 10.61
CA ASN A 331 21.72 -23.61 9.28
C ASN A 331 20.26 -23.49 8.80
N VAL A 332 19.97 -22.48 7.97
CA VAL A 332 18.62 -22.18 7.47
C VAL A 332 17.97 -23.37 6.78
N ASN A 333 18.74 -24.18 6.06
CA ASN A 333 18.22 -25.39 5.41
C ASN A 333 17.80 -26.47 6.42
N THR A 334 18.53 -26.60 7.53
CA THR A 334 18.17 -27.50 8.63
C THR A 334 16.88 -27.06 9.31
N ILE A 335 16.65 -25.74 9.41
CA ILE A 335 15.40 -25.18 9.92
C ILE A 335 14.23 -25.56 9.00
N LYS A 336 14.39 -25.44 7.67
CA LYS A 336 13.37 -25.86 6.70
C LYS A 336 13.02 -27.35 6.83
N ASP A 337 14.03 -28.21 6.93
CA ASP A 337 13.83 -29.66 7.06
C ASP A 337 13.09 -30.00 8.37
N MET A 338 13.44 -29.32 9.47
CA MET A 338 12.76 -29.48 10.76
C MET A 338 11.31 -28.98 10.70
N LEU A 339 11.07 -27.81 10.10
CA LEU A 339 9.73 -27.27 9.90
C LEU A 339 8.85 -28.23 9.10
N ALA A 340 9.39 -28.89 8.07
CA ALA A 340 8.66 -29.88 7.27
C ALA A 340 8.10 -31.02 8.14
N GLY A 341 8.82 -31.45 9.18
CA GLY A 341 8.41 -32.50 10.12
C GLY A 341 7.33 -32.08 11.15
N LEU A 342 7.01 -30.80 11.30
CA LEU A 342 6.01 -30.32 12.27
C LEU A 342 4.59 -30.54 11.72
N THR A 343 3.85 -31.48 12.31
CA THR A 343 2.43 -31.74 12.02
C THR A 343 1.51 -30.92 12.93
N GLU A 344 1.89 -30.73 14.19
CA GLU A 344 1.26 -29.84 15.16
C GLU A 344 1.88 -28.43 15.02
N PHE A 345 1.08 -27.36 15.01
CA PHE A 345 1.52 -25.95 14.79
C PHE A 345 1.76 -25.50 13.32
N GLN A 346 0.78 -25.76 12.44
CA GLN A 346 0.87 -25.40 11.01
C GLN A 346 0.96 -23.89 10.73
N GLU A 347 0.26 -23.04 11.49
CA GLU A 347 0.26 -21.58 11.22
C GLU A 347 1.64 -20.96 11.40
N GLY A 348 2.28 -21.18 12.55
CA GLY A 348 3.62 -20.67 12.79
C GLY A 348 4.66 -21.31 11.89
N LYS A 349 4.53 -22.60 11.58
CA LYS A 349 5.38 -23.28 10.57
C LYS A 349 5.30 -22.58 9.21
N ASN A 350 4.09 -22.29 8.74
CA ASN A 350 3.89 -21.64 7.45
C ASN A 350 4.48 -20.23 7.45
N ALA A 351 4.25 -19.44 8.50
CA ALA A 351 4.81 -18.08 8.62
C ALA A 351 6.34 -18.08 8.60
N TYR A 352 6.99 -18.96 9.38
CA TYR A 352 8.45 -19.09 9.35
C TYR A 352 8.96 -19.53 7.97
N THR A 353 8.30 -20.51 7.34
CA THR A 353 8.66 -20.99 6.00
C THR A 353 8.58 -19.86 4.97
N LEU A 354 7.51 -19.07 5.00
CA LEU A 354 7.30 -17.90 4.15
C LEU A 354 8.47 -16.91 4.26
N HIS A 355 8.83 -16.51 5.47
CA HIS A 355 9.88 -15.51 5.68
C HIS A 355 11.27 -16.01 5.33
N LEU A 356 11.58 -17.27 5.64
CA LEU A 356 12.83 -17.90 5.21
C LEU A 356 12.95 -17.96 3.68
N ASN A 357 11.88 -18.36 2.99
CA ASN A 357 11.86 -18.42 1.53
C ASN A 357 12.02 -17.05 0.91
N MET A 358 11.25 -16.05 1.36
CA MET A 358 11.38 -14.68 0.87
C MET A 358 12.81 -14.13 1.06
N ALA A 359 13.40 -14.30 2.26
CA ALA A 359 14.75 -13.84 2.53
C ALA A 359 15.80 -14.54 1.65
N GLN A 360 15.69 -15.86 1.46
CA GLN A 360 16.57 -16.62 0.57
C GLN A 360 16.45 -16.18 -0.89
N GLU A 361 15.22 -15.96 -1.39
CA GLU A 361 15.00 -15.49 -2.76
C GLU A 361 15.53 -14.06 -2.97
N CYS A 362 15.31 -13.15 -2.02
CA CYS A 362 15.91 -11.81 -2.04
C CYS A 362 17.43 -11.91 -2.16
N MET A 363 18.10 -12.76 -1.37
CA MET A 363 19.55 -12.95 -1.43
C MET A 363 20.03 -13.59 -2.73
N LYS A 364 19.25 -14.50 -3.31
CA LYS A 364 19.50 -15.06 -4.64
C LYS A 364 19.50 -13.96 -5.69
N TYR A 365 18.49 -13.09 -5.70
CA TYR A 365 18.44 -11.96 -6.65
C TYR A 365 19.53 -10.93 -6.38
N PHE A 366 19.85 -10.65 -5.11
CA PHE A 366 20.94 -9.75 -4.74
C PHE A 366 22.27 -10.16 -5.38
N GLN A 367 22.61 -11.44 -5.30
CA GLN A 367 23.83 -11.98 -5.90
C GLN A 367 23.76 -12.08 -7.42
N ALA A 368 22.64 -12.61 -7.95
CA ALA A 368 22.47 -12.84 -9.38
C ALA A 368 22.48 -11.53 -10.18
N ARG A 369 21.94 -10.44 -9.61
CA ARG A 369 21.82 -9.12 -10.26
C ARG A 369 22.96 -8.16 -9.93
N LYS A 370 24.00 -8.62 -9.22
CA LYS A 370 25.14 -7.79 -8.75
C LYS A 370 24.68 -6.53 -8.00
N LEU A 371 23.68 -6.67 -7.14
CA LEU A 371 23.07 -5.53 -6.44
C LEU A 371 24.02 -4.85 -5.46
N LEU A 372 25.09 -5.54 -5.03
CA LEU A 372 26.17 -4.94 -4.25
C LEU A 372 26.85 -3.80 -5.02
N GLU A 373 27.31 -4.09 -6.24
CA GLU A 373 27.98 -3.11 -7.10
C GLU A 373 27.02 -2.03 -7.59
N VAL A 374 25.80 -2.43 -7.98
CA VAL A 374 24.75 -1.49 -8.40
C VAL A 374 24.42 -0.53 -7.25
N SER A 375 24.20 -1.03 -6.03
CA SER A 375 23.85 -0.14 -4.91
C SER A 375 25.02 0.75 -4.48
N SER A 376 26.27 0.27 -4.49
CA SER A 376 27.43 1.11 -4.14
C SER A 376 27.52 2.37 -5.03
N ILE A 377 27.28 2.23 -6.35
CA ILE A 377 27.24 3.39 -7.25
C ILE A 377 25.97 4.23 -7.06
N GLN A 378 24.80 3.62 -6.83
CA GLN A 378 23.54 4.33 -6.56
C GLN A 378 23.66 5.24 -5.32
N GLN A 379 24.21 4.70 -4.22
CA GLN A 379 24.49 5.44 -2.99
C GLN A 379 25.47 6.60 -3.25
N SER A 380 26.45 6.39 -4.13
CA SER A 380 27.40 7.44 -4.52
C SER A 380 26.74 8.55 -5.34
N PHE A 381 25.77 8.23 -6.21
CA PHE A 381 24.97 9.23 -6.91
C PHE A 381 24.07 10.02 -5.97
N ALA A 382 23.39 9.36 -5.05
CA ALA A 382 22.46 10.01 -4.13
C ALA A 382 23.16 10.91 -3.10
N THR A 383 24.28 10.44 -2.55
CA THR A 383 25.03 11.17 -1.51
C THR A 383 26.10 12.11 -2.07
N GLY A 384 26.58 11.88 -3.30
CA GLY A 384 27.78 12.51 -3.86
C GLY A 384 29.10 12.05 -3.22
N LEU A 385 29.05 11.04 -2.35
CA LEU A 385 30.17 10.55 -1.54
C LEU A 385 30.42 9.06 -1.78
N ASP A 386 31.69 8.65 -1.71
CA ASP A 386 32.09 7.24 -1.71
C ASP A 386 31.84 6.58 -0.35
N GLU A 387 32.20 5.30 -0.24
CA GLU A 387 32.06 4.50 0.99
C GLU A 387 32.86 5.06 2.18
N ASN A 388 33.88 5.89 1.92
CA ASN A 388 34.69 6.55 2.95
C ASN A 388 34.21 7.99 3.23
N TYR A 389 33.02 8.36 2.77
CA TYR A 389 32.45 9.70 2.89
C TYR A 389 33.31 10.81 2.25
N LYS A 390 34.12 10.44 1.24
CA LYS A 390 34.88 11.38 0.43
C LYS A 390 34.16 11.65 -0.88
N LYS A 391 34.50 12.74 -1.55
CA LYS A 391 33.94 13.06 -2.87
C LYS A 391 34.19 11.89 -3.83
N ALA A 392 33.11 11.28 -4.32
CA ALA A 392 33.16 10.13 -5.20
C ALA A 392 33.84 10.47 -6.54
N LYS A 393 34.71 9.57 -7.01
CA LYS A 393 35.49 9.73 -8.25
C LYS A 393 35.20 8.58 -9.21
N ASN A 394 35.47 8.79 -10.50
CA ASN A 394 35.36 7.77 -11.55
C ASN A 394 33.96 7.13 -11.72
N LEU A 395 32.90 7.80 -11.25
CA LEU A 395 31.55 7.26 -11.29
C LEU A 395 31.03 7.02 -12.72
N ALA A 396 31.41 7.86 -13.68
CA ALA A 396 31.00 7.68 -15.08
C ALA A 396 31.56 6.38 -15.69
N ALA A 397 32.81 6.04 -15.39
CA ALA A 397 33.42 4.80 -15.88
C ALA A 397 32.77 3.56 -15.23
N GLN A 398 32.49 3.62 -13.92
CA GLN A 398 31.78 2.55 -13.21
C GLN A 398 30.36 2.35 -13.75
N LEU A 399 29.65 3.44 -14.05
CA LEU A 399 28.33 3.39 -14.68
C LEU A 399 28.40 2.66 -16.03
N VAL A 400 29.29 3.07 -16.92
CA VAL A 400 29.44 2.46 -18.26
C VAL A 400 29.74 0.97 -18.16
N GLN A 401 30.55 0.55 -17.18
CA GLN A 401 30.82 -0.88 -16.93
C GLN A 401 29.57 -1.65 -16.49
N LEU A 402 28.77 -1.08 -15.58
CA LEU A 402 27.55 -1.74 -15.09
C LEU A 402 26.43 -1.77 -16.13
N LEU A 403 26.35 -0.75 -17.01
CA LEU A 403 25.36 -0.72 -18.10
C LEU A 403 25.61 -1.81 -19.16
N ASP A 404 26.86 -2.27 -19.30
CA ASP A 404 27.27 -3.34 -20.23
C ASP A 404 27.23 -4.74 -19.58
N ASP A 405 26.93 -4.84 -18.29
CA ASP A 405 26.99 -6.10 -17.55
C ASP A 405 25.68 -6.87 -17.69
N ASP A 406 25.71 -8.04 -18.31
CA ASP A 406 24.55 -8.92 -18.50
C ASP A 406 23.87 -9.37 -17.20
N SER A 407 24.57 -9.29 -16.06
CA SER A 407 23.97 -9.59 -14.76
C SER A 407 23.04 -8.48 -14.29
N VAL A 408 23.25 -7.23 -14.74
CA VAL A 408 22.42 -6.07 -14.36
C VAL A 408 21.24 -6.01 -15.31
N VAL A 409 20.03 -6.21 -14.79
CA VAL A 409 18.81 -6.27 -15.62
C VAL A 409 18.40 -4.89 -16.15
N PRO A 410 17.67 -4.80 -17.28
CA PRO A 410 17.32 -3.52 -17.90
C PRO A 410 16.65 -2.50 -16.97
N PRO A 411 15.71 -2.86 -16.07
CA PRO A 411 15.14 -1.90 -15.11
C PRO A 411 16.21 -1.28 -14.19
N ASP A 412 17.22 -2.04 -13.78
CA ASP A 412 18.29 -1.55 -12.92
C ASP A 412 19.26 -0.64 -13.69
N ARG A 413 19.51 -0.95 -14.97
CA ARG A 413 20.25 -0.08 -15.89
C ARG A 413 19.54 1.27 -16.07
N LEU A 414 18.21 1.25 -16.23
CA LEU A 414 17.40 2.47 -16.30
C LEU A 414 17.48 3.27 -14.99
N ARG A 415 17.29 2.63 -13.83
CA ARG A 415 17.45 3.29 -12.51
C ARG A 415 18.81 3.96 -12.37
N LEU A 416 19.90 3.28 -12.74
CA LEU A 416 21.25 3.84 -12.72
C LEU A 416 21.39 5.08 -13.61
N LEU A 417 20.81 5.05 -14.81
CA LEU A 417 20.84 6.18 -15.72
C LEU A 417 20.04 7.38 -15.19
N LEU A 418 18.84 7.15 -14.64
CA LEU A 418 18.02 8.21 -14.02
C LEU A 418 18.74 8.84 -12.83
N LEU A 419 19.28 8.02 -11.92
CA LEU A 419 20.06 8.49 -10.77
C LEU A 419 21.29 9.30 -11.19
N TYR A 420 21.97 8.86 -12.26
CA TYR A 420 23.12 9.59 -12.79
C TYR A 420 22.73 10.95 -13.40
N ILE A 421 21.60 11.04 -14.10
CA ILE A 421 21.06 12.29 -14.63
C ILE A 421 20.74 13.26 -13.50
N ILE A 422 20.05 12.80 -12.45
CA ILE A 422 19.73 13.61 -11.26
C ILE A 422 21.02 14.07 -10.59
N TYR A 423 21.98 13.17 -10.36
CA TYR A 423 23.28 13.48 -9.75
C TYR A 423 24.08 14.53 -10.54
N ARG A 424 24.07 14.47 -11.88
CA ARG A 424 24.81 15.40 -12.74
C ARG A 424 24.09 16.73 -12.99
N GLY A 425 22.86 16.88 -12.52
CA GLY A 425 22.01 18.04 -12.82
C GLY A 425 21.74 18.17 -14.31
N GLY A 426 21.47 17.04 -14.98
CA GLY A 426 21.27 16.95 -16.42
C GLY A 426 22.52 16.61 -17.22
N LEU A 427 22.32 16.08 -18.42
CA LEU A 427 23.34 15.65 -19.38
C LEU A 427 23.11 16.29 -20.76
N LEU A 428 24.09 16.17 -21.66
CA LEU A 428 23.84 16.51 -23.07
C LEU A 428 22.91 15.44 -23.67
N GLY A 429 21.89 15.84 -24.45
CA GLY A 429 20.98 14.88 -25.07
C GLY A 429 21.68 13.83 -25.95
N GLY A 430 22.80 14.21 -26.58
CA GLY A 430 23.65 13.26 -27.32
C GLY A 430 24.30 12.20 -26.44
N ASP A 431 24.68 12.53 -25.20
CA ASP A 431 25.26 11.59 -24.24
C ASP A 431 24.19 10.67 -23.65
N ILE A 432 22.97 11.18 -23.40
CA ILE A 432 21.83 10.35 -22.98
C ILE A 432 21.56 9.26 -24.02
N ARG A 433 21.46 9.62 -25.30
CA ARG A 433 21.25 8.66 -26.40
C ARG A 433 22.36 7.61 -26.48
N LYS A 434 23.62 8.01 -26.30
CA LYS A 434 24.75 7.06 -26.27
C LYS A 434 24.68 6.11 -25.08
N LEU A 435 24.36 6.62 -23.89
CA LEU A 435 24.23 5.79 -22.68
C LEU A 435 23.07 4.80 -22.80
N MET A 436 21.93 5.23 -23.36
CA MET A 436 20.80 4.33 -23.62
C MET A 436 21.16 3.22 -24.62
N ALA A 437 21.82 3.57 -25.73
CA ALA A 437 22.25 2.60 -26.72
C ALA A 437 23.27 1.60 -26.12
N HIS A 438 24.23 2.10 -25.34
CA HIS A 438 25.21 1.28 -24.63
C HIS A 438 24.56 0.34 -23.61
N ALA A 439 23.54 0.80 -22.91
CA ALA A 439 22.79 0.00 -21.94
C ALA A 439 21.80 -0.99 -22.57
N ASN A 440 21.63 -0.96 -23.89
CA ASN A 440 20.62 -1.72 -24.64
C ASN A 440 19.19 -1.49 -24.11
N LEU A 441 18.86 -0.24 -23.77
CA LEU A 441 17.53 0.13 -23.28
C LEU A 441 16.56 0.37 -24.46
N PRO A 442 15.31 -0.10 -24.39
CA PRO A 442 14.30 0.15 -25.42
C PRO A 442 13.91 1.63 -25.50
N SER A 443 13.42 2.08 -26.66
CA SER A 443 13.07 3.49 -26.91
C SER A 443 12.06 4.06 -25.91
N LYS A 444 11.12 3.25 -25.41
CA LYS A 444 10.14 3.64 -24.38
C LYS A 444 10.80 4.13 -23.08
N ASP A 445 12.00 3.65 -22.75
CA ASP A 445 12.71 4.08 -21.55
C ASP A 445 13.26 5.51 -21.72
N GLY A 446 13.40 5.97 -22.97
CA GLY A 446 13.69 7.37 -23.30
C GLY A 446 12.56 8.31 -22.91
N GLU A 447 11.30 7.85 -23.00
CA GLU A 447 10.14 8.60 -22.52
C GLU A 447 10.16 8.72 -21.00
N VAL A 448 10.49 7.62 -20.29
CA VAL A 448 10.66 7.65 -18.82
C VAL A 448 11.73 8.67 -18.41
N ILE A 449 12.87 8.70 -19.12
CA ILE A 449 13.94 9.67 -18.87
C ILE A 449 13.44 11.10 -19.09
N ALA A 450 12.77 11.38 -20.21
CA ALA A 450 12.26 12.71 -20.53
C ALA A 450 11.18 13.17 -19.53
N ASN A 451 10.29 12.27 -19.13
CA ASN A 451 9.18 12.57 -18.22
C ASN A 451 9.63 12.93 -16.80
N LEU A 452 10.89 12.69 -16.42
CA LEU A 452 11.43 13.24 -15.17
C LEU A 452 11.36 14.77 -15.10
N GLU A 453 11.33 15.46 -16.24
CA GLU A 453 11.14 16.92 -16.28
C GLU A 453 9.79 17.35 -15.68
N LEU A 454 8.75 16.51 -15.81
CA LEU A 454 7.41 16.74 -15.23
C LEU A 454 7.41 16.65 -13.69
N LEU A 455 8.46 16.06 -13.11
CA LEU A 455 8.70 15.98 -11.66
C LEU A 455 9.75 17.00 -11.19
N GLY A 456 10.22 17.87 -12.08
CA GLY A 456 11.16 18.94 -11.77
C GLY A 456 12.63 18.60 -11.93
N VAL A 457 12.98 17.42 -12.45
CA VAL A 457 14.38 17.08 -12.76
C VAL A 457 14.79 17.78 -14.05
N ARG A 458 15.98 18.37 -14.07
CA ARG A 458 16.60 18.78 -15.33
C ARG A 458 17.24 17.58 -16.01
N VAL A 459 16.68 17.11 -17.11
CA VAL A 459 17.19 15.96 -17.85
C VAL A 459 18.28 16.37 -18.81
N GLU A 460 17.99 17.36 -19.68
CA GLU A 460 18.95 17.89 -20.62
C GLU A 460 19.58 19.22 -20.16
N LYS A 461 20.86 19.40 -20.45
CA LYS A 461 21.55 20.68 -20.29
C LYS A 461 22.33 21.08 -21.55
N PRO A 462 22.46 22.38 -21.84
CA PRO A 462 23.28 22.86 -22.93
C PRO A 462 24.77 22.70 -22.62
N LEU A 463 25.60 22.78 -23.66
CA LEU A 463 27.06 22.67 -23.53
C LEU A 463 27.67 23.78 -22.66
N LYS A 464 27.14 25.00 -22.77
CA LYS A 464 27.46 26.13 -21.89
C LYS A 464 26.31 26.28 -20.89
N ASP A 465 26.56 25.88 -19.65
CA ASP A 465 25.57 25.93 -18.58
C ASP A 465 26.03 26.89 -17.49
N GLU A 466 25.36 28.03 -17.40
CA GLU A 466 25.66 29.09 -16.41
C GLU A 466 24.83 28.94 -15.13
N LYS A 467 23.90 27.97 -15.09
CA LYS A 467 23.06 27.77 -13.91
C LYS A 467 23.89 27.24 -12.74
N PRO A 468 23.72 27.79 -11.52
CA PRO A 468 24.39 27.27 -10.34
C PRO A 468 23.93 25.84 -10.03
N PRO A 469 24.76 25.04 -9.34
CA PRO A 469 24.36 23.72 -8.86
C PRO A 469 23.11 23.81 -8.00
N VAL A 470 22.21 22.84 -8.15
CA VAL A 470 21.01 22.73 -7.31
C VAL A 470 21.46 22.53 -5.85
N GLN A 471 21.02 23.43 -4.98
CA GLN A 471 21.24 23.33 -3.54
C GLN A 471 20.41 22.16 -2.99
N PRO A 472 20.99 21.27 -2.17
CA PRO A 472 20.21 20.21 -1.53
C PRO A 472 19.15 20.83 -0.60
N LEU A 473 18.01 20.15 -0.48
CA LEU A 473 16.91 20.60 0.38
C LEU A 473 17.33 20.60 1.87
N PHE A 474 18.05 19.56 2.28
CA PHE A 474 18.54 19.35 3.64
C PHE A 474 20.07 19.28 3.68
N ASN A 475 20.64 19.65 4.82
CA ASN A 475 22.09 19.60 5.03
C ASN A 475 22.55 18.16 5.20
N ARG A 476 23.47 17.71 4.33
CA ARG A 476 24.06 16.37 4.42
C ARG A 476 24.93 16.25 5.67
N ARG A 477 24.54 15.38 6.60
CA ARG A 477 25.33 15.07 7.80
C ARG A 477 26.33 13.95 7.48
N ALA A 478 27.56 14.09 7.98
CA ALA A 478 28.51 12.98 7.98
C ALA A 478 28.06 11.98 9.07
N PRO A 479 27.97 10.68 8.78
CA PRO A 479 27.57 9.71 9.78
C PRO A 479 28.68 9.47 10.82
N PRO A 480 28.33 8.87 11.97
CA PRO A 480 29.29 8.52 13.00
C PRO A 480 30.35 7.53 12.47
N PRO A 481 31.60 7.59 12.95
CA PRO A 481 32.70 6.76 12.46
C PRO A 481 32.54 5.24 12.70
N GLU A 482 31.60 4.80 13.54
CA GLU A 482 31.33 3.37 13.83
C GLU A 482 30.39 2.70 12.80
N SER A 483 30.10 3.37 11.68
CA SER A 483 29.08 2.96 10.70
C SER A 483 29.60 2.12 9.51
N GLU A 484 30.54 1.19 9.71
CA GLU A 484 30.92 0.24 8.64
C GLU A 484 29.71 -0.57 8.12
N GLU A 485 28.67 -0.69 8.96
CA GLU A 485 27.39 -1.37 8.69
C GLU A 485 26.52 -0.70 7.60
N LEU A 486 26.81 0.54 7.19
CA LEU A 486 25.93 1.38 6.38
C LEU A 486 26.41 1.61 4.93
N SER A 487 27.43 0.90 4.45
CA SER A 487 28.01 1.17 3.11
C SER A 487 26.97 1.12 1.99
N LEU A 488 25.93 0.28 2.09
CA LEU A 488 24.87 0.15 1.08
C LEU A 488 23.59 0.94 1.40
N SER A 489 23.58 1.73 2.47
CA SER A 489 22.41 2.48 2.94
C SER A 489 22.82 3.83 3.53
N ARG A 490 23.69 4.55 2.79
CA ARG A 490 24.25 5.85 3.19
C ARG A 490 23.30 7.02 2.95
N TYR A 491 22.42 6.92 1.95
CA TYR A 491 21.48 7.96 1.62
C TYR A 491 20.42 8.09 2.71
N GLU A 492 20.30 9.30 3.26
CA GLU A 492 19.27 9.63 4.23
C GLU A 492 18.05 10.23 3.54
N LEU A 493 16.89 9.58 3.70
CA LEU A 493 15.65 9.97 3.05
C LEU A 493 15.21 11.38 3.45
N ALA A 494 14.69 12.16 2.50
CA ALA A 494 14.22 13.52 2.76
C ALA A 494 13.14 13.58 3.84
N VAL A 495 12.24 12.59 3.89
CA VAL A 495 11.19 12.48 4.94
C VAL A 495 11.79 12.37 6.33
N LYS A 496 12.86 11.60 6.49
CA LYS A 496 13.55 11.45 7.78
C LYS A 496 14.12 12.79 8.23
N GLN A 497 14.90 13.44 7.37
CA GLN A 497 15.51 14.74 7.65
C GLN A 497 14.45 15.82 7.94
N MET A 498 13.37 15.87 7.16
CA MET A 498 12.23 16.77 7.39
C MET A 498 11.63 16.59 8.78
N LEU A 499 11.37 15.35 9.19
CA LEU A 499 10.79 15.05 10.49
C LEU A 499 11.74 15.40 11.63
N GLU A 500 13.03 15.10 11.50
CA GLU A 500 14.03 15.47 12.51
C GLU A 500 14.13 16.98 12.69
N GLU A 501 14.24 17.74 11.59
CA GLU A 501 14.28 19.20 11.63
C GLU A 501 12.96 19.80 12.15
N GLN A 502 11.81 19.17 11.88
CA GLN A 502 10.52 19.57 12.45
C GLN A 502 10.50 19.39 13.97
N ILE A 503 10.99 18.26 14.48
CA ILE A 503 11.07 17.96 15.92
C ILE A 503 12.06 18.91 16.61
N GLN A 504 13.15 19.25 15.94
CA GLN A 504 14.18 20.17 16.44
C GLN A 504 13.79 21.65 16.32
N GLY A 505 12.70 21.97 15.62
CA GLY A 505 12.27 23.35 15.36
C GLY A 505 13.14 24.11 14.36
N THR A 506 13.97 23.40 13.58
CA THR A 506 14.91 23.99 12.60
C THR A 506 14.45 23.88 11.16
N LEU A 507 13.29 23.25 10.90
CA LEU A 507 12.76 23.07 9.55
C LEU A 507 12.45 24.43 8.89
N ASP A 508 13.12 24.70 7.77
CA ASP A 508 13.09 25.97 7.03
C ASP A 508 11.65 26.43 6.70
N PRO A 509 11.18 27.59 7.20
CA PRO A 509 9.82 28.08 6.95
C PRO A 509 9.61 28.59 5.52
N THR A 510 10.68 28.78 4.73
CA THR A 510 10.55 29.20 3.32
C THR A 510 10.22 28.01 2.42
N SER A 511 10.89 26.87 2.65
CA SER A 511 10.66 25.60 1.98
C SER A 511 9.53 24.78 2.60
N PHE A 512 9.23 24.98 3.89
CA PHE A 512 8.09 24.36 4.58
C PHE A 512 7.22 25.40 5.28
N PRO A 513 6.59 26.31 4.54
CA PRO A 513 5.66 27.31 5.07
C PRO A 513 4.46 26.69 5.80
N PHE A 514 3.86 27.49 6.68
CA PHE A 514 2.56 27.22 7.28
C PHE A 514 1.42 27.63 6.34
N THR A 515 0.25 27.01 6.49
CA THR A 515 -0.99 27.46 5.81
C THR A 515 -1.54 28.75 6.39
N ARG A 516 -1.34 28.98 7.69
CA ARG A 516 -1.76 30.17 8.44
C ARG A 516 -0.55 30.88 9.04
N PRO A 517 -0.60 32.21 9.25
CA PRO A 517 0.42 32.91 10.02
C PRO A 517 0.53 32.26 11.40
N HIS A 518 1.74 31.86 11.78
CA HIS A 518 2.00 31.34 13.11
C HIS A 518 1.79 32.49 14.10
N THR A 519 0.74 32.42 14.93
CA THR A 519 0.55 33.46 15.96
C THR A 519 1.62 33.30 17.03
N GLU A 520 2.12 34.40 17.58
CA GLU A 520 3.18 34.39 18.61
C GLU A 520 2.81 33.54 19.84
N THR A 521 1.52 33.31 20.09
CA THR A 521 0.97 32.39 21.10
C THR A 521 1.30 30.91 20.85
N ASP A 522 1.28 30.44 19.60
CA ASP A 522 1.64 29.06 19.25
C ASP A 522 3.17 28.86 19.35
N GLY A 523 3.94 29.89 18.95
CA GLY A 523 5.40 29.89 19.02
C GLY A 523 5.93 30.03 20.44
N ALA A 524 5.27 30.81 21.30
CA ALA A 524 5.63 30.96 22.71
C ALA A 524 5.35 29.68 23.51
N LEU A 525 4.24 28.97 23.24
CA LEU A 525 3.96 27.67 23.86
C LEU A 525 4.95 26.60 23.41
N ALA A 526 5.26 26.52 22.11
CA ALA A 526 6.27 25.59 21.59
C ALA A 526 7.69 25.94 22.09
N ALA A 527 8.07 27.22 22.13
CA ALA A 527 9.35 27.66 22.65
C ALA A 527 9.46 27.46 24.17
N GLN A 528 8.38 27.63 24.93
CA GLN A 528 8.33 27.40 26.36
C GLN A 528 8.34 25.89 26.70
N GLU A 529 7.71 25.04 25.87
CA GLU A 529 7.88 23.58 25.93
C GLU A 529 9.31 23.15 25.58
N MET A 530 9.93 23.72 24.54
CA MET A 530 11.34 23.44 24.20
C MET A 530 12.32 23.93 25.28
N LEU A 531 12.08 25.09 25.88
CA LEU A 531 12.85 25.61 27.01
C LEU A 531 12.69 24.72 28.25
N SER A 532 11.50 24.14 28.48
CA SER A 532 11.28 23.18 29.57
C SER A 532 12.03 21.86 29.34
N GLN A 533 12.15 21.41 28.09
CA GLN A 533 12.90 20.20 27.72
C GLN A 533 14.42 20.43 27.74
N GLN A 534 14.91 21.61 27.33
CA GLN A 534 16.33 21.98 27.40
C GLN A 534 16.80 22.38 28.82
N ALA A 535 15.92 22.89 29.68
CA ALA A 535 16.24 23.16 31.09
C ALA A 535 16.59 21.87 31.89
N SER A 536 16.15 20.71 31.40
CA SER A 536 16.47 19.39 31.98
C SER A 536 17.95 18.99 31.80
N LEU A 537 18.70 19.64 30.90
CA LEU A 537 20.13 19.36 30.69
C LEU A 537 21.05 20.05 31.72
N ARG A 538 20.52 20.96 32.56
CA ARG A 538 21.32 21.68 33.57
C ARG A 538 21.24 21.09 34.98
N SER A 539 20.34 20.13 35.23
CA SER A 539 20.35 19.34 36.47
C SER A 539 20.82 17.93 36.18
N ALA A 540 22.13 17.74 36.08
CA ALA A 540 22.76 16.43 36.08
C ALA A 540 22.54 15.76 37.45
N LYS A 541 21.35 15.17 37.67
CA LYS A 541 21.14 14.20 38.74
C LYS A 541 21.72 12.85 38.28
N PRO A 542 22.47 12.15 39.14
CA PRO A 542 23.15 10.91 38.78
C PRO A 542 22.15 9.82 38.36
N THR A 543 22.58 8.97 37.43
CA THR A 543 21.78 8.00 36.65
C THR A 543 20.95 7.02 37.48
N TRP A 544 21.27 6.81 38.76
CA TRP A 544 20.52 5.95 39.68
C TRP A 544 19.25 6.61 40.25
N ALA A 545 19.10 7.93 40.10
CA ALA A 545 17.98 8.72 40.63
C ALA A 545 16.93 9.13 39.57
N ARG A 546 16.95 8.53 38.36
CA ARG A 546 15.82 8.61 37.42
C ARG A 546 14.66 7.77 37.97
N THR A 547 13.91 8.34 38.90
CA THR A 547 12.55 7.89 39.19
C THR A 547 11.78 7.92 37.88
N ARG A 548 11.08 6.82 37.55
CA ARG A 548 10.29 6.61 36.32
C ARG A 548 9.74 7.92 35.76
N SER A 549 10.26 8.37 34.62
CA SER A 549 9.70 9.51 33.90
C SER A 549 8.22 9.22 33.67
N VAL A 550 7.34 10.07 34.21
CA VAL A 550 5.92 10.09 33.85
C VAL A 550 5.86 10.18 32.33
N ASP A 551 5.26 9.18 31.68
CA ASP A 551 5.19 9.07 30.22
C ASP A 551 4.46 10.30 29.68
N GLN A 552 5.22 11.32 29.24
CA GLN A 552 4.62 12.54 28.73
C GLN A 552 3.85 12.20 27.45
N PRO A 553 2.66 12.79 27.27
CA PRO A 553 1.82 12.50 26.12
C PRO A 553 2.55 12.86 24.81
N ARG A 554 2.73 11.87 23.93
CA ARG A 554 3.52 12.00 22.69
C ARG A 554 2.80 12.91 21.70
N GLN A 555 3.48 13.93 21.19
CA GLN A 555 3.00 14.75 20.07
C GLN A 555 2.88 13.88 18.82
N ARG A 556 1.81 14.11 18.04
CA ARG A 556 1.57 13.43 16.76
C ARG A 556 2.15 14.21 15.58
N LEU A 557 2.86 13.52 14.70
CA LEU A 557 3.34 14.04 13.42
C LEU A 557 2.72 13.21 12.31
N ILE A 558 2.02 13.86 11.38
CA ILE A 558 1.38 13.22 10.23
C ILE A 558 2.11 13.71 8.99
N VAL A 559 2.58 12.78 8.15
CA VAL A 559 3.14 13.10 6.84
C VAL A 559 2.13 12.65 5.79
N PHE A 560 1.64 13.56 4.96
CA PHE A 560 0.87 13.20 3.79
C PHE A 560 1.72 13.35 2.53
N MET A 561 1.87 12.25 1.80
CA MET A 561 2.68 12.16 0.59
C MET A 561 1.82 11.99 -0.65
N ALA A 562 1.68 13.07 -1.41
CA ALA A 562 0.97 13.08 -2.68
C ALA A 562 1.82 12.40 -3.78
N GLY A 563 1.19 11.51 -4.56
CA GLY A 563 1.87 10.79 -5.62
C GLY A 563 2.64 9.55 -5.17
N GLY A 564 2.35 9.01 -3.99
CA GLY A 564 2.83 7.71 -3.56
C GLY A 564 4.09 7.76 -2.68
N ALA A 565 4.25 6.78 -1.78
CA ALA A 565 5.36 6.70 -0.84
C ALA A 565 6.12 5.39 -0.95
N THR A 566 7.42 5.40 -0.64
CA THR A 566 8.24 4.19 -0.61
C THR A 566 8.17 3.50 0.76
N TYR A 567 8.48 2.21 0.80
CA TYR A 567 8.60 1.47 2.07
C TYR A 567 9.76 1.98 2.94
N GLY A 568 10.81 2.57 2.35
CA GLY A 568 11.85 3.26 3.12
C GLY A 568 11.38 4.51 3.81
N GLU A 569 10.52 5.31 3.17
CA GLU A 569 9.91 6.48 3.80
C GLU A 569 8.95 6.05 4.93
N SER A 570 8.26 4.92 4.78
CA SER A 570 7.49 4.30 5.87
C SER A 570 8.42 3.95 7.04
N ARG A 571 9.49 3.20 6.79
CA ARG A 571 10.50 2.82 7.81
C ARG A 571 11.04 4.06 8.55
N ALA A 572 11.39 5.12 7.83
CA ALA A 572 11.88 6.36 8.42
C ALA A 572 10.90 6.93 9.47
N CYS A 573 9.60 6.83 9.24
CA CYS A 573 8.59 7.26 10.20
C CYS A 573 8.63 6.41 11.49
N TYR A 574 8.82 5.08 11.38
CA TYR A 574 8.98 4.21 12.55
C TYR A 574 10.26 4.52 13.33
N GLU A 575 11.39 4.72 12.63
CA GLU A 575 12.68 5.07 13.21
C GLU A 575 12.61 6.38 13.99
N VAL A 576 12.04 7.43 13.38
CA VAL A 576 11.89 8.74 14.02
C VAL A 576 10.94 8.65 15.22
N ALA A 577 9.81 7.97 15.07
CA ALA A 577 8.87 7.78 16.18
C ALA A 577 9.51 7.08 17.38
N ALA A 578 10.33 6.06 17.14
CA ALA A 578 11.08 5.37 18.18
C ALA A 578 12.18 6.25 18.81
N SER A 579 12.96 6.93 17.97
CA SER A 579 14.15 7.71 18.40
C SER A 579 13.79 8.98 19.17
N TYR A 580 12.71 9.65 18.80
CA TYR A 580 12.32 10.95 19.36
C TYR A 580 11.11 10.87 20.30
N ASN A 581 10.63 9.67 20.62
CA ASN A 581 9.43 9.45 21.45
C ASN A 581 8.22 10.27 20.94
N ARG A 582 7.94 10.15 19.63
CA ARG A 582 6.82 10.80 18.94
C ARG A 582 5.90 9.75 18.32
N ASP A 583 4.65 10.12 18.07
CA ASP A 583 3.74 9.29 17.28
C ASP A 583 3.76 9.80 15.83
N VAL A 584 4.50 9.14 14.95
CA VAL A 584 4.66 9.54 13.54
C VAL A 584 3.85 8.62 12.65
N TYR A 585 3.00 9.19 11.78
CA TYR A 585 2.17 8.47 10.82
C TYR A 585 2.51 8.91 9.40
N LEU A 586 2.68 7.95 8.49
CA LEU A 586 2.78 8.21 7.06
C LEU A 586 1.44 7.89 6.40
N ALA A 587 0.87 8.86 5.70
CA ALA A 587 -0.27 8.70 4.82
C ALA A 587 0.15 8.99 3.38
N THR A 588 -0.33 8.20 2.43
CA THR A 588 0.01 8.34 1.02
C THR A 588 -1.13 7.91 0.11
N THR A 589 -1.09 8.32 -1.15
CA THR A 589 -2.09 7.89 -2.13
C THR A 589 -1.99 6.40 -2.43
N HIS A 590 -0.77 5.87 -2.54
CA HIS A 590 -0.46 4.45 -2.72
C HIS A 590 1.02 4.16 -2.38
N MET A 591 1.40 2.89 -2.24
CA MET A 591 2.81 2.52 -2.07
C MET A 591 3.53 2.40 -3.41
N LEU A 592 4.76 2.90 -3.46
CA LEU A 592 5.65 2.84 -4.62
C LEU A 592 6.70 1.75 -4.42
N THR A 593 6.79 0.88 -5.42
CA THR A 593 8.00 0.11 -5.71
C THR A 593 8.79 0.83 -6.79
N PRO A 594 10.10 0.59 -6.92
CA PRO A 594 10.87 1.17 -8.01
C PRO A 594 10.29 0.84 -9.40
N GLY A 595 9.82 -0.40 -9.58
CA GLY A 595 9.15 -0.81 -10.82
C GLY A 595 7.86 -0.03 -11.10
N LEU A 596 7.01 0.18 -10.10
CA LEU A 596 5.77 0.95 -10.26
C LEU A 596 6.07 2.42 -10.54
N PHE A 597 7.05 3.02 -9.86
CA PHE A 597 7.46 4.39 -10.08
C PHE A 597 7.96 4.59 -11.52
N LEU A 598 8.83 3.72 -12.03
CA LEU A 598 9.29 3.78 -13.42
C LEU A 598 8.13 3.69 -14.42
N ARG A 599 7.16 2.79 -14.18
CA ARG A 599 5.96 2.66 -15.00
C ARG A 599 5.16 3.97 -15.01
N GLN A 600 4.86 4.51 -13.84
CA GLN A 600 4.05 5.72 -13.68
C GLN A 600 4.73 6.96 -14.27
N VAL A 601 6.06 7.07 -14.18
CA VAL A 601 6.81 8.13 -14.87
C VAL A 601 6.68 7.96 -16.39
N GLY A 602 6.74 6.74 -16.91
CA GLY A 602 6.46 6.46 -18.33
C GLY A 602 5.04 6.85 -18.74
N ASP A 603 4.05 6.57 -17.89
CA ASP A 603 2.64 6.90 -18.12
C ASP A 603 2.41 8.42 -18.30
N LEU A 604 3.28 9.29 -17.77
CA LEU A 604 3.14 10.75 -17.88
C LEU A 604 3.27 11.30 -19.31
N GLY A 605 3.87 10.54 -20.23
CA GLY A 605 4.04 10.90 -21.64
C GLY A 605 3.01 10.26 -22.57
N MET A 606 2.16 9.38 -22.04
CA MET A 606 1.16 8.66 -22.83
C MET A 606 -0.07 9.53 -23.13
N ASP A 607 -0.86 9.17 -24.14
CA ASP A 607 -2.20 9.78 -24.31
C ASP A 607 -3.06 9.49 -23.08
N ARG A 608 -3.65 10.53 -22.48
CA ARG A 608 -4.53 10.45 -21.30
C ARG A 608 -5.60 9.37 -21.42
N ARG A 609 -6.16 9.15 -22.62
CA ARG A 609 -7.21 8.14 -22.87
C ARG A 609 -6.73 6.71 -22.59
N ARG A 610 -5.42 6.47 -22.62
CA ARG A 610 -4.80 5.16 -22.35
C ARG A 610 -4.53 4.92 -20.87
N LEU A 611 -4.62 5.96 -20.03
CA LEU A 611 -4.39 5.86 -18.58
C LEU A 611 -5.56 5.17 -17.85
N ASN A 612 -6.73 5.06 -18.52
CA ASN A 612 -7.93 4.44 -17.97
C ASN A 612 -8.27 4.96 -16.56
N LEU A 613 -8.32 6.30 -16.44
CA LEU A 613 -8.57 6.99 -15.17
C LEU A 613 -9.97 6.64 -14.64
N PRO A 614 -10.12 6.27 -13.36
CA PRO A 614 -11.42 5.94 -12.77
C PRO A 614 -12.48 7.03 -12.95
N SER A 615 -12.09 8.30 -12.87
CA SER A 615 -12.99 9.45 -13.02
C SER A 615 -13.61 9.59 -14.42
N GLU A 616 -12.99 8.99 -15.45
CA GLU A 616 -13.48 9.01 -16.83
C GLU A 616 -14.29 7.74 -17.18
N ARG A 617 -14.35 6.76 -16.28
CA ARG A 617 -15.16 5.56 -16.47
C ARG A 617 -16.65 5.88 -16.28
N PRO A 618 -17.56 5.10 -16.90
CA PRO A 618 -18.98 5.21 -16.59
C PRO A 618 -19.20 5.06 -15.08
N LYS A 619 -19.93 6.01 -14.49
CA LYS A 619 -20.25 5.94 -13.06
C LYS A 619 -21.12 4.71 -12.80
N PRO A 620 -20.87 3.95 -11.72
CA PRO A 620 -21.74 2.87 -11.32
C PRO A 620 -23.16 3.39 -11.10
N THR A 621 -24.15 2.56 -11.39
CA THR A 621 -25.57 2.84 -11.16
C THR A 621 -26.16 1.76 -10.28
N ALA A 622 -27.18 2.10 -9.50
CA ALA A 622 -27.88 1.13 -8.66
C ALA A 622 -28.37 -0.08 -9.49
N PRO A 623 -28.21 -1.31 -8.99
CA PRO A 623 -28.68 -2.51 -9.69
C PRO A 623 -30.18 -2.44 -9.97
N ALA A 624 -30.58 -2.73 -11.22
CA ALA A 624 -31.97 -2.61 -11.67
C ALA A 624 -32.95 -3.44 -10.82
N HIS A 625 -32.48 -4.57 -10.31
CA HIS A 625 -33.29 -5.49 -9.52
C HIS A 625 -33.76 -4.93 -8.17
N LEU A 626 -33.13 -3.86 -7.66
CA LEU A 626 -33.58 -3.17 -6.43
C LEU A 626 -34.88 -2.38 -6.64
N PHE A 627 -35.21 -2.06 -7.89
CA PHE A 627 -36.42 -1.32 -8.27
C PHE A 627 -37.50 -2.23 -8.87
N GLU A 628 -37.24 -3.53 -8.99
CA GLU A 628 -38.22 -4.51 -9.45
C GLU A 628 -39.25 -4.79 -8.35
N ARG A 629 -40.54 -4.61 -8.65
CA ARG A 629 -41.61 -5.04 -7.74
C ARG A 629 -41.70 -6.56 -7.75
N GLU A 630 -41.75 -7.18 -6.57
CA GLU A 630 -42.00 -8.61 -6.45
C GLU A 630 -43.34 -8.95 -7.13
N LYS A 631 -43.32 -9.89 -8.08
CA LYS A 631 -44.55 -10.35 -8.72
C LYS A 631 -45.45 -10.99 -7.65
N PRO A 632 -46.75 -10.67 -7.61
CA PRO A 632 -47.66 -11.32 -6.67
C PRO A 632 -47.59 -12.84 -6.85
N PRO A 633 -47.68 -13.62 -5.77
CA PRO A 633 -47.61 -15.07 -5.85
C PRO A 633 -48.69 -15.56 -6.83
N SER A 634 -48.28 -16.35 -7.83
CA SER A 634 -49.24 -16.98 -8.74
C SER A 634 -50.27 -17.75 -7.92
N PRO A 635 -51.58 -17.61 -8.20
CA PRO A 635 -52.60 -18.29 -7.42
C PRO A 635 -52.32 -19.79 -7.43
N ALA A 636 -52.25 -20.38 -6.24
CA ALA A 636 -52.06 -21.81 -6.06
C ALA A 636 -53.12 -22.56 -6.88
N ALA A 637 -52.69 -23.51 -7.71
CA ALA A 637 -53.60 -24.37 -8.43
C ALA A 637 -54.55 -25.06 -7.43
N PRO A 638 -55.86 -25.13 -7.69
CA PRO A 638 -56.81 -25.74 -6.76
C PRO A 638 -56.46 -27.22 -6.55
N PRO A 639 -56.65 -27.76 -5.33
CA PRO A 639 -56.31 -29.14 -5.02
C PRO A 639 -57.10 -30.11 -5.92
N PRO A 640 -56.50 -31.26 -6.31
CA PRO A 640 -57.13 -32.19 -7.23
C PRO A 640 -58.40 -32.77 -6.61
N GLN A 641 -59.55 -32.46 -7.23
CA GLN A 641 -60.82 -33.11 -6.91
C GLN A 641 -60.71 -34.62 -7.20
N LYS A 642 -60.91 -35.45 -6.17
CA LYS A 642 -61.09 -36.89 -6.32
C LYS A 642 -62.32 -37.16 -7.19
N LYS A 643 -62.12 -37.68 -8.39
CA LYS A 643 -63.21 -38.22 -9.23
C LYS A 643 -63.68 -39.56 -8.66
N PRO A 644 -65.00 -39.84 -8.59
CA PRO A 644 -65.50 -41.13 -8.17
C PRO A 644 -65.29 -42.20 -9.25
N VAL A 645 -65.08 -43.43 -8.80
CA VAL A 645 -64.90 -44.64 -9.60
C VAL A 645 -66.23 -45.03 -10.24
N SER A 646 -66.24 -45.31 -11.55
CA SER A 646 -67.34 -46.03 -12.22
C SER A 646 -66.79 -47.16 -13.09
N THR A 647 -67.31 -48.36 -12.87
CA THR A 647 -66.99 -49.62 -13.54
C THR A 647 -67.79 -49.82 -14.83
N ALA A 648 -67.11 -50.38 -15.84
CA ALA A 648 -67.58 -51.27 -16.93
C ALA A 648 -68.64 -50.76 -17.96
N HIS A 649 -68.28 -50.75 -19.26
CA HIS A 649 -68.71 -51.77 -20.25
C HIS A 649 -68.30 -51.44 -21.71
N LEU A 650 -67.61 -52.41 -22.35
CA LEU A 650 -67.76 -52.99 -23.72
C LEU A 650 -67.49 -52.16 -25.02
N ASN A 651 -66.61 -52.73 -25.87
CA ASN A 651 -66.21 -52.35 -27.25
C ASN A 651 -67.31 -52.57 -28.33
N PRO A 652 -67.13 -52.03 -29.56
CA PRO A 652 -66.78 -52.88 -30.74
C PRO A 652 -65.80 -52.20 -31.77
N PRO A 653 -65.34 -52.88 -32.85
CA PRO A 653 -63.93 -52.80 -33.34
C PRO A 653 -63.65 -52.37 -34.83
N ALA A 654 -62.37 -51.98 -35.09
CA ALA A 654 -61.49 -52.12 -36.29
C ALA A 654 -61.84 -51.43 -37.66
N PRO A 655 -60.96 -51.34 -38.72
CA PRO A 655 -59.50 -51.55 -38.88
C PRO A 655 -58.81 -50.49 -39.87
N PRO A 656 -57.73 -50.73 -40.69
CA PRO A 656 -56.61 -49.79 -40.91
C PRO A 656 -56.39 -49.33 -42.39
N GLU A 657 -55.48 -48.36 -42.65
CA GLU A 657 -54.59 -48.23 -43.84
C GLU A 657 -54.23 -46.76 -44.16
N ALA A 658 -52.93 -46.48 -44.21
CA ALA A 658 -52.24 -45.75 -45.30
C ALA A 658 -50.73 -45.73 -45.01
N LEU A 659 -50.00 -46.63 -45.68
CA LEU A 659 -48.55 -46.71 -45.75
C LEU A 659 -48.05 -46.06 -47.05
N MET A 660 -46.98 -45.27 -46.91
CA MET A 660 -45.79 -45.19 -47.79
C MET A 660 -45.89 -44.65 -49.23
N ALA A 661 -45.08 -43.63 -49.53
CA ALA A 661 -44.25 -43.56 -50.75
C ALA A 661 -43.16 -42.47 -50.66
N GLY A 662 -41.91 -42.84 -50.98
CA GLY A 662 -41.12 -42.08 -51.96
C GLY A 662 -39.95 -41.19 -51.52
N MET A 663 -38.81 -41.82 -51.18
CA MET A 663 -37.42 -41.60 -51.68
C MET A 663 -36.90 -40.24 -52.25
N SER A 664 -35.72 -39.84 -51.70
CA SER A 664 -34.45 -39.25 -52.24
C SER A 664 -34.45 -38.11 -53.31
N VAL A 665 -33.55 -37.09 -53.30
CA VAL A 665 -32.10 -37.11 -53.62
C VAL A 665 -31.41 -35.72 -53.34
N SER A 666 -30.18 -35.75 -52.77
CA SER A 666 -28.98 -34.83 -52.79
C SER A 666 -29.12 -33.29 -52.54
N SER A 667 -28.15 -32.53 -51.98
CA SER A 667 -26.66 -32.56 -52.07
C SER A 667 -25.95 -31.68 -51.01
N ASN A 668 -24.67 -32.03 -50.72
CA ASN A 668 -23.49 -31.25 -50.23
C ASN A 668 -23.62 -30.26 -49.03
N GLY A 669 -22.69 -30.18 -48.08
CA GLY A 669 -21.40 -30.83 -47.84
C GLY A 669 -20.62 -30.07 -46.75
N SER A 670 -19.87 -30.76 -45.90
CA SER A 670 -18.76 -30.18 -45.12
C SER A 670 -17.78 -31.28 -44.71
N GLY A 671 -16.50 -31.06 -45.00
CA GLY A 671 -15.42 -31.99 -44.72
C GLY A 671 -14.63 -31.61 -43.48
N SER A 672 -14.20 -32.62 -42.72
CA SER A 672 -13.13 -32.55 -41.72
C SER A 672 -12.34 -33.86 -41.78
N ASN A 673 -11.02 -33.79 -41.71
CA ASN A 673 -10.11 -34.94 -41.60
C ASN A 673 -8.96 -34.53 -40.65
N TYR A 674 -8.79 -35.27 -39.53
CA TYR A 674 -7.68 -36.21 -39.20
C TYR A 674 -6.28 -35.58 -39.06
N SER A 675 -5.32 -36.01 -38.24
CA SER A 675 -5.07 -37.19 -37.38
C SER A 675 -3.65 -36.97 -36.79
N SER A 676 -3.29 -37.53 -35.61
CA SER A 676 -2.03 -38.30 -35.42
C SER A 676 -1.77 -38.71 -33.97
N GLY A 677 -1.62 -40.02 -33.71
CA GLY A 677 -0.35 -40.74 -33.87
C GLY A 677 0.64 -40.74 -32.68
N SER A 678 0.67 -41.85 -31.94
CA SER A 678 1.56 -42.27 -30.84
C SER A 678 2.97 -42.78 -31.24
N GLY A 679 3.94 -42.79 -30.30
CA GLY A 679 5.03 -43.81 -30.26
C GLY A 679 6.41 -43.41 -29.68
N LYS A 680 6.90 -44.16 -28.68
CA LYS A 680 8.21 -44.15 -27.93
C LYS A 680 9.24 -45.17 -28.55
N PRO A 681 10.41 -45.57 -27.97
CA PRO A 681 11.48 -44.93 -27.13
C PRO A 681 12.96 -45.34 -27.50
N ASP A 682 13.94 -44.89 -26.67
CA ASP A 682 15.08 -45.64 -26.03
C ASP A 682 16.60 -45.38 -26.33
N LYS A 683 17.35 -45.19 -25.21
CA LYS A 683 18.72 -45.68 -24.80
C LYS A 683 20.09 -44.97 -25.06
N HIS A 684 20.82 -44.83 -23.92
CA HIS A 684 22.24 -45.18 -23.58
C HIS A 684 23.40 -44.13 -23.38
N ALA A 685 23.98 -44.19 -22.16
CA ALA A 685 25.41 -44.27 -21.74
C ALA A 685 26.35 -43.03 -21.48
N LYS A 686 27.22 -43.19 -20.45
CA LYS A 686 28.22 -42.31 -19.76
C LYS A 686 29.67 -42.45 -20.37
N PRO A 687 30.82 -41.97 -19.75
CA PRO A 687 31.25 -40.69 -19.13
C PRO A 687 32.68 -40.19 -19.59
N ASP A 688 33.21 -39.06 -19.06
CA ASP A 688 34.53 -38.89 -18.34
C ASP A 688 35.29 -37.51 -18.50
N LYS A 689 35.91 -37.09 -17.37
CA LYS A 689 37.02 -36.12 -17.04
C LYS A 689 37.44 -34.89 -17.90
N HIS A 690 37.59 -33.72 -17.23
CA HIS A 690 38.91 -33.14 -16.88
C HIS A 690 38.83 -31.91 -15.93
N GLN A 691 39.40 -32.05 -14.73
CA GLN A 691 39.77 -30.97 -13.80
C GLN A 691 41.26 -30.63 -13.95
N LYS A 692 41.59 -29.34 -14.12
CA LYS A 692 42.79 -28.64 -13.57
C LYS A 692 42.94 -27.28 -14.26
N LYS A 693 42.31 -26.22 -13.72
CA LYS A 693 42.72 -24.82 -13.96
C LYS A 693 42.15 -23.77 -12.99
N ASP A 694 41.76 -24.14 -11.77
CA ASP A 694 41.02 -23.25 -10.85
C ASP A 694 41.74 -22.88 -9.54
N LYS A 695 43.07 -22.96 -9.47
CA LYS A 695 43.80 -22.61 -8.23
C LYS A 695 44.26 -21.14 -8.12
N GLU A 696 44.28 -20.37 -9.21
CA GLU A 696 44.72 -18.95 -9.17
C GLU A 696 43.59 -17.92 -9.17
N LYS A 697 42.32 -18.34 -9.35
CA LYS A 697 41.14 -17.45 -9.22
C LYS A 697 40.62 -17.29 -7.79
N LYS A 698 41.20 -18.01 -6.82
CA LYS A 698 40.67 -18.11 -5.45
C LYS A 698 41.08 -16.94 -4.54
N GLU A 699 42.29 -16.40 -4.69
CA GLU A 699 42.78 -15.32 -3.81
C GLU A 699 42.16 -13.93 -4.09
N LYS A 700 41.67 -13.65 -5.32
CA LYS A 700 40.91 -12.41 -5.58
C LYS A 700 39.43 -12.49 -5.19
N LYS A 701 38.89 -13.70 -4.95
CA LYS A 701 37.51 -13.89 -4.46
C LYS A 701 37.38 -13.73 -2.94
N GLU A 702 38.44 -13.99 -2.17
CA GLU A 702 38.38 -13.93 -0.71
C GLU A 702 38.17 -12.51 -0.14
N LYS A 703 38.54 -11.45 -0.85
CA LYS A 703 38.25 -10.07 -0.42
C LYS A 703 36.78 -9.65 -0.60
N LYS A 704 35.97 -10.37 -1.39
CA LYS A 704 34.52 -10.11 -1.56
C LYS A 704 33.64 -10.81 -0.50
N TYR A 705 34.19 -11.74 0.28
CA TYR A 705 33.40 -12.60 1.19
C TYR A 705 33.25 -12.07 2.62
N ARG A 706 33.82 -10.90 2.97
CA ARG A 706 33.79 -10.38 4.35
C ARG A 706 32.63 -9.43 4.67
N PHE A 707 31.73 -9.13 3.74
CA PHE A 707 30.64 -8.19 4.01
C PHE A 707 29.45 -8.81 4.78
N PHE A 708 29.30 -10.14 4.75
CA PHE A 708 28.16 -10.85 5.36
C PHE A 708 28.57 -12.23 5.92
N LYS A 709 29.59 -12.26 6.79
CA LYS A 709 29.83 -13.43 7.64
C LYS A 709 29.99 -13.02 9.08
#